data_AF-A0A958XC06-F1
#
_entry.id   AF-A0A958XC06-F1
#
_cell.length_a   1.000
_cell.length_b   1.000
_cell.length_c   1.000
_cell.angle_alpha   90.00
_cell.angle_beta   90.00
_cell.angle_gamma   90.00
#
_symmetry.space_group_name_H-M   'P 1'
#
loop_
_entity.id
_entity.type
_entity.pdbx_description
1 polymer ?
#
loop_
_entity_poly.entity_id
_entity_poly.type
_entity_poly.pdbx_seq_one_letter_code
_entity_poly.pdbx_strand_id
1 'polypeptide(L)'
;MKTVLLLFVCISLSTILQAQTGSPQAFADFSTERQADGAIRFVPNCPPLPPAPAGASKAAFYTYFWEFGDGDFSFESSPLHRYGSNGTYQASLDATAHYDDNKKPPKRGVRTMLADAGGTAATLAQVFEHPRQRIALKTNRKPRPEEELVCIVSYRNNSAFATDGRLHLFFNEKKFPASHFTFQDARTHFGETPDAAYSALALPKTYDWAALFEGIAMSGCATGPRMPAPPSPRTEIMLEKARKAYREEKVWRFTQLQSGESRNMFATLGGTASMLKDTSAFIHLYGMFEPFDPAIPADEFTLEIEIVSSHDPNAIAVSDTRVNYRRLGSERLDYKVQFQNNGEGPAKKVELTITVPEGLNTARMRPLSWYPECPICPKDAPPAGSCLDTATRTNGLVFTFRNIYLPGSRQEGVSDYDSTQGFVRYRLEPGRDMPKRAFRSRAKIVFDKNPPIYTNFSKTRFKPGISPGLKAGYAFRPDSSGSGYLFMGASLSPYKSWKIYPQVELLTGLKGRTDLPETTTEEHLGQPIPGVDFYKDTVITTTRSGNRGFISVEIPVLLRKNFTKFFGAGIGGSAILAFHSGTDYEKRSIDLVPYIYEPMLEQYVAGDPMRLDESEQERTSFSETTLRYSVFADLTFGAVRAGPNLGIRAGGFLHEGFQPFVQISFEVKL
;
A
#
# COMPACT_ATOMS: atom_id res chain seq x y z
N MET A 1 12.26 -21.74 67.66
CA MET A 1 11.15 -22.62 67.20
C MET A 1 9.92 -21.80 66.76
N LYS A 2 10.06 -20.94 65.74
CA LYS A 2 8.94 -20.23 65.07
C LYS A 2 9.33 -19.78 63.66
N THR A 3 9.92 -20.69 62.88
CA THR A 3 10.33 -20.41 61.47
C THR A 3 10.46 -21.68 60.62
N VAL A 4 9.69 -22.75 60.92
CA VAL A 4 9.72 -24.01 60.14
C VAL A 4 8.33 -24.52 59.74
N LEU A 5 7.24 -23.84 60.14
CA LEU A 5 5.88 -24.35 59.99
C LEU A 5 4.99 -23.56 59.01
N LEU A 6 5.57 -22.82 58.05
CA LEU A 6 4.81 -22.14 56.99
C LEU A 6 5.24 -22.50 55.56
N LEU A 7 6.25 -23.36 55.38
CA LEU A 7 6.73 -23.79 54.06
C LEU A 7 6.16 -25.13 53.58
N PHE A 8 5.43 -25.86 54.43
CA PHE A 8 4.97 -27.22 54.12
C PHE A 8 3.49 -27.36 53.73
N VAL A 9 2.75 -26.24 53.64
CA VAL A 9 1.32 -26.25 53.24
C VAL A 9 1.09 -25.67 51.84
N CYS A 10 2.12 -25.13 51.17
CA CYS A 10 2.04 -24.66 49.78
C CYS A 10 2.68 -25.59 48.74
N ILE A 11 3.19 -26.77 49.14
CA ILE A 11 3.89 -27.71 48.24
C ILE A 11 3.07 -29.00 48.00
N SER A 12 1.91 -29.18 48.64
CA SER A 12 1.04 -30.36 48.46
C SER A 12 -0.26 -30.08 47.69
N LEU A 13 -0.38 -28.92 47.01
CA LEU A 13 -1.56 -28.55 46.23
C LEU A 13 -1.25 -28.08 44.79
N SER A 14 -0.18 -28.60 44.19
CA SER A 14 0.23 -28.28 42.80
C SER A 14 0.46 -29.51 41.92
N THR A 15 0.07 -30.72 42.37
CA THR A 15 0.20 -31.96 41.60
C THR A 15 -1.14 -32.62 41.26
N ILE A 16 -2.19 -31.84 41.00
CA ILE A 16 -3.33 -32.31 40.20
C ILE A 16 -3.80 -31.16 39.30
N LEU A 17 -3.02 -30.82 38.28
CA LEU A 17 -3.53 -30.11 37.12
C LEU A 17 -2.78 -30.61 35.87
N GLN A 18 -3.46 -31.50 35.15
CA GLN A 18 -3.26 -31.78 33.74
C GLN A 18 -1.82 -32.18 33.32
N ALA A 19 -1.48 -33.44 33.60
CA ALA A 19 -0.96 -34.24 32.51
C ALA A 19 -2.07 -34.43 31.47
N GLN A 20 -2.37 -33.38 30.68
CA GLN A 20 -2.86 -33.63 29.33
C GLN A 20 -1.67 -34.25 28.60
N THR A 21 -1.63 -35.57 28.58
CA THR A 21 -0.93 -36.31 27.54
C THR A 21 -1.42 -35.73 26.22
N GLY A 22 -0.63 -34.83 25.63
CA GLY A 22 -0.85 -34.39 24.27
C GLY A 22 -0.99 -35.64 23.43
N SER A 23 -2.16 -35.85 22.83
CA SER A 23 -2.34 -36.88 21.82
C SER A 23 -1.16 -36.77 20.86
N PRO A 24 -0.43 -37.85 20.53
CA PRO A 24 0.69 -37.78 19.61
C PRO A 24 0.20 -37.06 18.35
N GLN A 25 0.83 -35.94 18.01
CA GLN A 25 0.40 -35.14 16.87
C GLN A 25 0.46 -36.03 15.64
N ALA A 26 -0.71 -36.40 15.11
CA ALA A 26 -0.79 -37.35 14.03
C ALA A 26 -0.25 -36.68 12.76
N PHE A 27 0.82 -37.25 12.20
CA PHE A 27 1.47 -36.71 11.01
C PHE A 27 0.80 -37.25 9.75
N ALA A 28 0.80 -36.49 8.66
CA ALA A 28 0.49 -37.05 7.35
C ALA A 28 1.63 -37.97 6.90
N ASP A 29 1.31 -39.21 6.55
CA ASP A 29 2.26 -40.25 6.10
C ASP A 29 1.66 -41.00 4.89
N PHE A 30 2.36 -41.99 4.35
CA PHE A 30 1.87 -42.82 3.25
C PHE A 30 2.39 -44.25 3.30
N SER A 31 1.70 -45.18 2.63
CA SER A 31 2.18 -46.54 2.35
C SER A 31 2.34 -46.73 0.84
N THR A 32 3.06 -47.77 0.46
CA THR A 32 3.29 -48.11 -0.93
C THR A 32 2.95 -49.57 -1.20
N GLU A 33 2.36 -49.83 -2.36
CA GLU A 33 1.98 -51.17 -2.81
C GLU A 33 2.61 -51.42 -4.18
N ARG A 34 3.54 -52.37 -4.26
CA ARG A 34 4.19 -52.74 -5.53
C ARG A 34 3.25 -53.62 -6.34
N GLN A 35 2.97 -53.21 -7.57
CA GLN A 35 2.15 -53.92 -8.54
C GLN A 35 2.98 -54.96 -9.29
N ALA A 36 2.31 -55.98 -9.85
CA ALA A 36 2.96 -57.08 -10.58
C ALA A 36 3.72 -56.61 -11.83
N ASP A 37 3.37 -55.44 -12.37
CA ASP A 37 3.95 -54.85 -13.57
C ASP A 37 5.19 -53.97 -13.27
N GLY A 38 5.59 -53.84 -12.00
CA GLY A 38 6.70 -53.02 -11.54
C GLY A 38 6.34 -51.59 -11.13
N ALA A 39 5.09 -51.17 -11.34
CA ALA A 39 4.63 -49.86 -10.84
C ALA A 39 4.41 -49.88 -9.32
N ILE A 40 4.50 -48.72 -8.68
CA ILE A 40 4.29 -48.55 -7.24
C ILE A 40 3.08 -47.65 -7.04
N ARG A 41 2.07 -48.16 -6.35
CA ARG A 41 0.91 -47.38 -5.92
C ARG A 41 1.22 -46.71 -4.59
N PHE A 42 0.98 -45.40 -4.51
CA PHE A 42 1.15 -44.62 -3.29
C PHE A 42 -0.20 -44.41 -2.63
N VAL A 43 -0.32 -44.69 -1.35
CA VAL A 43 -1.58 -44.63 -0.59
C VAL A 43 -1.40 -43.68 0.61
N PRO A 44 -2.16 -42.58 0.70
CA PRO A 44 -1.99 -41.61 1.77
C PRO A 44 -2.60 -42.13 3.08
N ASN A 45 -1.83 -42.00 4.16
CA ASN A 45 -2.25 -42.33 5.52
C ASN A 45 -2.32 -41.02 6.32
N CYS A 46 -3.46 -40.32 6.20
CA CYS A 46 -3.68 -39.05 6.88
C CYS A 46 -4.51 -39.22 8.17
N PRO A 47 -4.28 -38.37 9.18
CA PRO A 47 -5.11 -38.34 10.38
C PRO A 47 -6.59 -38.11 10.04
N PRO A 48 -7.55 -38.64 10.83
CA PRO A 48 -8.94 -38.28 10.65
C PRO A 48 -9.15 -36.79 10.93
N LEU A 49 -9.85 -36.11 10.03
CA LEU A 49 -10.25 -34.71 10.21
C LEU A 49 -11.41 -34.63 11.21
N PRO A 50 -11.43 -33.63 12.11
CA PRO A 50 -12.55 -33.44 13.00
C PRO A 50 -13.83 -33.10 12.20
N PRO A 51 -15.00 -33.41 12.76
CA PRO A 51 -16.26 -33.08 12.12
C PRO A 51 -16.37 -31.56 11.93
N ALA A 52 -16.86 -31.16 10.76
CA ALA A 52 -17.03 -29.75 10.44
C ALA A 52 -17.95 -29.06 11.48
N PRO A 53 -17.69 -27.78 11.83
CA PRO A 53 -18.50 -27.05 12.80
C PRO A 53 -20.00 -27.08 12.44
N ALA A 54 -20.87 -27.10 13.45
CA ALA A 54 -22.32 -27.08 13.24
C ALA A 54 -22.73 -25.87 12.35
N GLY A 55 -23.41 -26.15 11.23
CA GLY A 55 -23.80 -25.16 10.23
C GLY A 55 -22.85 -25.02 9.03
N ALA A 56 -21.72 -25.73 9.00
CA ALA A 56 -20.89 -25.83 7.81
C ALA A 56 -21.60 -26.65 6.71
N SER A 57 -21.62 -26.13 5.48
CA SER A 57 -22.22 -26.83 4.33
C SER A 57 -21.36 -27.97 3.78
N LYS A 58 -20.20 -28.28 4.39
CA LYS A 58 -19.19 -29.20 3.86
C LYS A 58 -18.45 -29.94 4.99
N ALA A 59 -18.18 -31.23 4.79
CA ALA A 59 -17.25 -32.01 5.62
C ALA A 59 -15.79 -31.71 5.24
N ALA A 60 -14.88 -31.75 6.20
CA ALA A 60 -13.45 -31.56 5.96
C ALA A 60 -12.87 -32.69 5.09
N PHE A 61 -11.90 -32.38 4.22
CA PHE A 61 -11.23 -33.35 3.34
C PHE A 61 -9.77 -32.95 3.06
N TYR A 62 -8.99 -33.86 2.50
CA TYR A 62 -7.59 -33.63 2.10
C TYR A 62 -7.43 -33.44 0.60
N THR A 63 -6.49 -32.59 0.20
CA THR A 63 -5.82 -32.66 -1.11
C THR A 63 -4.38 -33.10 -0.93
N TYR A 64 -3.81 -33.69 -1.98
CA TYR A 64 -2.50 -34.34 -1.92
C TYR A 64 -1.57 -33.76 -2.98
N PHE A 65 -0.29 -33.73 -2.65
CA PHE A 65 0.79 -33.45 -3.59
C PHE A 65 1.91 -34.45 -3.33
N TRP A 66 2.25 -35.21 -4.36
CA TRP A 66 3.29 -36.23 -4.34
C TRP A 66 4.50 -35.74 -5.11
N GLU A 67 5.70 -35.92 -4.57
CA GLU A 67 6.96 -35.84 -5.29
C GLU A 67 7.59 -37.23 -5.23
N PHE A 68 7.93 -37.83 -6.38
CA PHE A 68 8.43 -39.22 -6.40
C PHE A 68 9.94 -39.33 -6.26
N GLY A 69 10.67 -38.21 -6.35
CA GLY A 69 12.11 -38.12 -6.18
C GLY A 69 12.94 -38.22 -7.46
N ASP A 70 12.28 -38.33 -8.62
CA ASP A 70 12.87 -38.45 -9.95
C ASP A 70 12.51 -37.29 -10.90
N GLY A 71 11.92 -36.22 -10.36
CA GLY A 71 11.40 -35.09 -11.12
C GLY A 71 9.92 -35.21 -11.50
N ASP A 72 9.28 -36.34 -11.18
CA ASP A 72 7.84 -36.51 -11.39
C ASP A 72 7.01 -36.17 -10.14
N PHE A 73 5.75 -35.79 -10.33
CA PHE A 73 4.83 -35.40 -9.28
C PHE A 73 3.38 -35.80 -9.58
N SER A 74 2.51 -35.78 -8.58
CA SER A 74 1.07 -36.02 -8.79
C SER A 74 0.20 -35.27 -7.79
N PHE A 75 -1.02 -34.92 -8.21
CA PHE A 75 -2.09 -34.38 -7.37
C PHE A 75 -3.18 -35.42 -7.03
N GLU A 76 -3.05 -36.64 -7.57
CA GLU A 76 -4.01 -37.71 -7.32
C GLU A 76 -3.98 -38.17 -5.86
N SER A 77 -5.11 -38.69 -5.37
CA SER A 77 -5.18 -39.22 -4.01
C SER A 77 -4.32 -40.46 -3.84
N SER A 78 -4.35 -41.40 -4.78
CA SER A 78 -3.54 -42.61 -4.77
C SER A 78 -2.90 -42.88 -6.14
N PRO A 79 -1.83 -42.16 -6.49
CA PRO A 79 -1.20 -42.27 -7.81
C PRO A 79 -0.47 -43.61 -7.97
N LEU A 80 -0.41 -44.06 -9.22
CA LEU A 80 0.43 -45.16 -9.65
C LEU A 80 1.65 -44.59 -10.37
N HIS A 81 2.86 -44.82 -9.84
CA HIS A 81 4.10 -44.29 -10.43
C HIS A 81 5.04 -45.42 -10.87
N ARG A 82 5.83 -45.17 -11.91
CA ARG A 82 6.75 -46.15 -12.50
C ARG A 82 8.10 -45.49 -12.79
N TYR A 83 9.12 -45.91 -12.05
CA TYR A 83 10.47 -45.34 -12.18
C TYR A 83 11.16 -45.85 -13.44
N GLY A 84 11.77 -44.92 -14.17
CA GLY A 84 12.45 -45.20 -15.44
C GLY A 84 13.78 -45.94 -15.32
N SER A 85 14.41 -45.87 -14.15
CA SER A 85 15.74 -46.43 -13.89
C SER A 85 15.77 -47.14 -12.55
N ASN A 86 16.65 -48.13 -12.41
CA ASN A 86 16.97 -48.71 -11.10
C ASN A 86 17.59 -47.62 -10.22
N GLY A 87 17.11 -47.48 -9.00
CA GLY A 87 17.68 -46.48 -8.11
C GLY A 87 16.98 -46.35 -6.78
N THR A 88 17.57 -45.47 -5.98
CA THR A 88 17.03 -45.05 -4.70
C THR A 88 16.45 -43.66 -4.88
N TYR A 89 15.14 -43.54 -4.66
CA TYR A 89 14.39 -42.29 -4.87
C TYR A 89 13.82 -41.79 -3.55
N GLN A 90 13.69 -40.47 -3.42
CA GLN A 90 13.15 -39.85 -2.22
C GLN A 90 11.72 -39.35 -2.48
N ALA A 91 10.74 -40.18 -2.12
CA ALA A 91 9.33 -39.87 -2.31
C ALA A 91 8.78 -39.09 -1.11
N SER A 92 7.94 -38.09 -1.35
CA SER A 92 7.32 -37.28 -0.28
C SER A 92 5.86 -36.98 -0.56
N LEU A 93 5.07 -36.86 0.52
CA LEU A 93 3.67 -36.48 0.50
C LEU A 93 3.48 -35.15 1.22
N ASP A 94 2.79 -34.24 0.56
CA ASP A 94 2.25 -33.03 1.15
C ASP A 94 0.71 -33.10 1.13
N ALA A 95 0.10 -33.35 2.28
CA ALA A 95 -1.34 -33.27 2.44
C ALA A 95 -1.76 -31.86 2.89
N THR A 96 -2.89 -31.37 2.38
CA THR A 96 -3.51 -30.11 2.80
C THR A 96 -4.94 -30.39 3.25
N ALA A 97 -5.22 -30.13 4.53
CA ALA A 97 -6.57 -30.24 5.08
C ALA A 97 -7.40 -29.02 4.68
N HIS A 98 -8.65 -29.25 4.29
CA HIS A 98 -9.62 -28.22 3.95
C HIS A 98 -10.80 -28.26 4.91
N TYR A 99 -11.29 -27.10 5.34
CA TYR A 99 -12.49 -26.91 6.18
C TYR A 99 -12.39 -27.48 7.63
N ASP A 100 -11.18 -27.78 8.10
CA ASP A 100 -10.83 -28.08 9.50
C ASP A 100 -10.52 -26.78 10.29
N ASP A 101 -10.05 -26.87 11.54
CA ASP A 101 -9.38 -25.85 12.37
C ASP A 101 -8.17 -25.14 11.69
N ASN A 102 -7.96 -25.46 10.41
CA ASN A 102 -7.10 -24.85 9.41
C ASN A 102 -5.61 -25.01 9.69
N LYS A 103 -5.20 -25.87 10.63
CA LYS A 103 -3.79 -26.18 10.84
C LYS A 103 -3.35 -27.32 9.92
N LYS A 104 -2.22 -27.11 9.23
CA LYS A 104 -1.54 -28.18 8.48
C LYS A 104 -1.22 -29.34 9.45
N PRO A 105 -1.63 -30.59 9.17
CA PRO A 105 -1.06 -31.71 9.89
C PRO A 105 0.44 -31.73 9.60
N PRO A 106 1.29 -31.81 10.63
CA PRO A 106 2.74 -31.78 10.43
C PRO A 106 3.14 -32.90 9.47
N LYS A 107 4.10 -32.59 8.58
CA LYS A 107 4.60 -33.54 7.59
C LYS A 107 5.40 -34.63 8.31
N ARG A 108 5.10 -35.91 8.07
CA ARG A 108 6.08 -36.98 8.31
C ARG A 108 6.94 -37.14 7.07
N GLY A 109 8.23 -37.33 7.31
CA GLY A 109 9.30 -37.10 6.36
C GLY A 109 9.25 -37.90 5.05
N VAL A 110 10.13 -37.48 4.17
CA VAL A 110 10.52 -38.15 2.93
C VAL A 110 10.82 -39.62 3.17
N ARG A 111 10.29 -40.52 2.34
CA ARG A 111 10.61 -41.95 2.38
C ARG A 111 11.56 -42.32 1.24
N THR A 112 12.56 -43.10 1.59
CA THR A 112 13.49 -43.70 0.63
C THR A 112 12.84 -44.91 -0.04
N MET A 113 12.65 -44.82 -1.35
CA MET A 113 12.07 -45.84 -2.20
C MET A 113 13.17 -46.55 -2.98
N LEU A 114 13.23 -47.87 -2.86
CA LEU A 114 14.01 -48.72 -3.76
C LEU A 114 13.11 -49.13 -4.93
N ALA A 115 13.45 -48.65 -6.11
CA ALA A 115 12.71 -48.95 -7.33
C ALA A 115 13.60 -49.67 -8.33
N ASP A 116 13.03 -50.70 -8.96
CA ASP A 116 13.62 -51.34 -10.12
C ASP A 116 13.00 -50.70 -11.37
N ALA A 117 13.74 -50.68 -12.47
CA ALA A 117 13.37 -50.16 -13.77
C ALA A 117 12.24 -51.03 -14.31
N GLY A 118 11.02 -50.55 -14.15
CA GLY A 118 9.83 -51.18 -14.70
C GLY A 118 9.57 -50.65 -16.10
N GLY A 119 10.26 -51.15 -17.14
CA GLY A 119 9.94 -50.80 -18.53
C GLY A 119 10.04 -49.30 -18.87
N THR A 120 9.30 -48.83 -19.89
CA THR A 120 9.34 -47.44 -20.35
C THR A 120 8.85 -46.48 -19.25
N ALA A 121 9.68 -45.52 -18.87
CA ALA A 121 9.34 -44.48 -17.91
C ALA A 121 8.06 -43.75 -18.32
N ALA A 122 7.20 -43.43 -17.35
CA ALA A 122 6.05 -42.57 -17.60
C ALA A 122 6.55 -41.18 -18.07
N THR A 123 5.77 -40.55 -18.96
CA THR A 123 6.05 -39.14 -19.31
C THR A 123 5.83 -38.30 -18.06
N LEU A 124 6.85 -37.52 -17.67
CA LEU A 124 6.77 -36.65 -16.49
C LEU A 124 5.50 -35.79 -16.54
N ALA A 125 4.81 -35.66 -15.40
CA ALA A 125 3.74 -34.71 -15.24
C ALA A 125 4.25 -33.28 -15.50
N GLN A 126 3.40 -32.44 -16.11
CA GLN A 126 3.76 -31.08 -16.51
C GLN A 126 2.66 -30.09 -16.15
N VAL A 127 3.02 -28.82 -15.95
CA VAL A 127 2.06 -27.75 -15.62
C VAL A 127 1.85 -26.75 -16.76
N PHE A 128 2.18 -27.11 -18.00
CA PHE A 128 1.96 -26.23 -19.16
C PHE A 128 0.47 -26.12 -19.52
N GLU A 129 0.02 -24.90 -19.76
CA GLU A 129 -1.34 -24.58 -20.20
C GLU A 129 -1.44 -24.55 -21.73
N HIS A 130 -0.32 -24.25 -22.42
CA HIS A 130 -0.29 -24.09 -23.87
C HIS A 130 0.92 -24.77 -24.51
N PRO A 131 0.81 -25.33 -25.74
CA PRO A 131 1.91 -26.04 -26.42
C PRO A 131 3.16 -25.20 -26.73
N ARG A 132 3.05 -23.86 -26.73
CA ARG A 132 4.17 -22.97 -27.05
C ARG A 132 5.02 -22.57 -25.85
N GLN A 133 4.50 -22.72 -24.63
CA GLN A 133 5.20 -22.35 -23.40
C GLN A 133 6.49 -23.16 -23.26
N ARG A 134 7.60 -22.53 -22.86
CA ARG A 134 8.86 -23.18 -22.51
C ARG A 134 9.09 -23.22 -21.01
N ILE A 135 8.34 -22.42 -20.25
CA ILE A 135 8.28 -22.44 -18.78
C ILE A 135 6.84 -22.27 -18.31
N ALA A 136 6.48 -22.99 -17.26
CA ALA A 136 5.21 -22.86 -16.56
C ALA A 136 5.42 -23.11 -15.07
N LEU A 137 4.63 -22.42 -14.25
CA LEU A 137 4.70 -22.50 -12.80
C LEU A 137 3.35 -22.89 -12.23
N LYS A 138 3.33 -23.78 -11.23
CA LYS A 138 2.13 -24.09 -10.43
C LYS A 138 2.53 -24.28 -8.97
N THR A 139 1.71 -23.86 -8.03
CA THR A 139 1.94 -24.20 -6.62
C THR A 139 1.12 -25.41 -6.20
N ASN A 140 1.65 -26.20 -5.27
CA ASN A 140 0.91 -27.34 -4.71
C ASN A 140 -0.29 -26.92 -3.85
N ARG A 141 -0.27 -25.68 -3.33
CA ARG A 141 -1.33 -25.10 -2.50
C ARG A 141 -1.34 -23.57 -2.62
N LYS A 142 -2.39 -22.95 -2.08
CA LYS A 142 -2.44 -21.50 -1.90
C LYS A 142 -1.52 -21.06 -0.74
N PRO A 143 -0.84 -19.91 -0.84
CA PRO A 143 0.11 -19.39 0.15
C PRO A 143 -0.61 -18.97 1.42
N ARG A 144 0.01 -19.30 2.54
CA ARG A 144 -0.46 -18.93 3.88
C ARG A 144 0.70 -18.38 4.72
N PRO A 145 0.42 -17.47 5.65
CA PRO A 145 1.42 -16.99 6.59
C PRO A 145 1.98 -18.16 7.41
N GLU A 146 3.31 -18.20 7.54
CA GLU A 146 4.05 -19.17 8.37
C GLU A 146 3.92 -20.64 7.91
N GLU A 147 3.35 -20.88 6.72
CA GLU A 147 3.31 -22.20 6.08
C GLU A 147 4.21 -22.22 4.84
N GLU A 148 4.77 -23.39 4.56
CA GLU A 148 5.52 -23.66 3.33
C GLU A 148 4.58 -24.07 2.19
N LEU A 149 4.92 -23.62 0.98
CA LEU A 149 4.38 -24.13 -0.27
C LEU A 149 5.51 -24.58 -1.20
N VAL A 150 5.18 -25.45 -2.14
CA VAL A 150 6.07 -25.89 -3.20
C VAL A 150 5.62 -25.25 -4.51
N CYS A 151 6.53 -24.53 -5.16
CA CYS A 151 6.38 -24.02 -6.51
C CYS A 151 7.02 -25.01 -7.49
N ILE A 152 6.19 -25.66 -8.29
CA ILE A 152 6.59 -26.54 -9.40
C ILE A 152 7.00 -25.64 -10.56
N VAL A 153 8.23 -25.82 -11.04
CA VAL A 153 8.79 -25.14 -12.20
C VAL A 153 8.95 -26.16 -13.32
N SER A 154 7.97 -26.24 -14.23
CA SER A 154 8.09 -27.06 -15.44
C SER A 154 8.75 -26.24 -16.54
N TYR A 155 9.76 -26.81 -17.19
CA TYR A 155 10.42 -26.17 -18.32
C TYR A 155 10.74 -27.19 -19.42
N ARG A 156 10.70 -26.75 -20.68
CA ARG A 156 10.86 -27.65 -21.83
C ARG A 156 11.54 -26.98 -23.00
N ASN A 157 12.15 -27.80 -23.85
CA ASN A 157 12.77 -27.34 -25.07
C ASN A 157 11.92 -27.67 -26.30
N ASN A 158 11.26 -26.63 -26.83
CA ASN A 158 10.47 -26.69 -28.06
C ASN A 158 11.29 -26.42 -29.34
N SER A 159 12.63 -26.38 -29.26
CA SER A 159 13.50 -26.19 -30.43
C SER A 159 14.04 -27.52 -30.96
N ALA A 160 14.57 -27.50 -32.18
CA ALA A 160 15.08 -28.70 -32.85
C ALA A 160 16.42 -29.21 -32.29
N PHE A 161 17.11 -28.42 -31.45
CA PHE A 161 18.45 -28.72 -30.97
C PHE A 161 18.49 -28.75 -29.45
N ALA A 162 19.42 -29.51 -28.88
CA ALA A 162 19.66 -29.49 -27.43
C ALA A 162 20.13 -28.09 -27.00
N THR A 163 19.72 -27.67 -25.81
CA THR A 163 20.05 -26.33 -25.30
C THR A 163 20.47 -26.36 -23.84
N ASP A 164 21.37 -25.43 -23.51
CA ASP A 164 21.78 -25.09 -22.16
C ASP A 164 21.19 -23.73 -21.80
N GLY A 165 21.05 -23.43 -20.52
CA GLY A 165 20.53 -22.13 -20.12
C GLY A 165 20.37 -21.95 -18.63
N ARG A 166 19.55 -20.97 -18.26
CA ARG A 166 19.16 -20.62 -16.90
C ARG A 166 17.66 -20.59 -16.72
N LEU A 167 17.26 -20.94 -15.51
CA LEU A 167 15.93 -20.75 -14.99
C LEU A 167 16.00 -19.70 -13.90
N HIS A 168 15.13 -18.70 -13.99
CA HIS A 168 14.99 -17.66 -12.99
C HIS A 168 13.64 -17.81 -12.29
N LEU A 169 13.64 -17.66 -10.98
CA LEU A 169 12.44 -17.53 -10.16
C LEU A 169 12.53 -16.23 -9.37
N PHE A 170 11.62 -15.32 -9.67
CA PHE A 170 11.49 -14.03 -9.01
C PHE A 170 10.26 -14.03 -8.09
N PHE A 171 10.44 -13.50 -6.88
CA PHE A 171 9.39 -13.42 -5.88
C PHE A 171 9.57 -12.18 -4.98
N ASN A 172 8.56 -11.90 -4.16
CA ASN A 172 8.50 -10.69 -3.32
C ASN A 172 8.45 -9.38 -4.12
N GLU A 173 7.30 -9.06 -4.71
CA GLU A 173 7.10 -7.83 -5.48
C GLU A 173 7.36 -6.56 -4.63
N LYS A 174 8.19 -5.64 -5.14
CA LYS A 174 8.54 -4.36 -4.50
C LYS A 174 7.36 -3.42 -4.31
N LYS A 175 6.24 -3.65 -5.02
CA LYS A 175 4.99 -2.88 -4.86
C LYS A 175 4.38 -3.05 -3.46
N PHE A 176 4.68 -4.17 -2.80
CA PHE A 176 4.28 -4.44 -1.42
C PHE A 176 5.33 -3.94 -0.42
N PRO A 177 4.91 -3.45 0.76
CA PRO A 177 5.82 -2.86 1.74
C PRO A 177 6.74 -3.90 2.41
N ALA A 178 6.37 -5.19 2.41
CA ALA A 178 7.11 -6.28 3.05
C ALA A 178 7.21 -7.49 2.09
N SER A 179 8.19 -8.35 2.33
CA SER A 179 8.35 -9.63 1.61
C SER A 179 7.31 -10.63 2.07
N HIS A 180 6.70 -11.34 1.12
CA HIS A 180 5.67 -12.34 1.40
C HIS A 180 6.25 -13.74 1.60
N PHE A 181 7.37 -14.05 0.94
CA PHE A 181 8.01 -15.37 0.99
C PHE A 181 9.45 -15.30 1.50
N THR A 182 9.92 -16.40 2.07
CA THR A 182 11.33 -16.72 2.27
C THR A 182 11.66 -17.98 1.48
N PHE A 183 12.74 -17.97 0.71
CA PHE A 183 13.20 -19.17 0.03
C PHE A 183 13.79 -20.17 1.03
N GLN A 184 13.33 -21.42 1.00
CA GLN A 184 13.84 -22.48 1.88
C GLN A 184 14.87 -23.34 1.13
N ASP A 185 14.44 -24.03 0.07
CA ASP A 185 15.27 -24.92 -0.72
C ASP A 185 14.75 -25.03 -2.17
N ALA A 186 15.53 -25.71 -3.01
CA ALA A 186 15.07 -26.19 -4.31
C ALA A 186 15.56 -27.61 -4.53
N ARG A 187 14.65 -28.48 -4.97
CA ARG A 187 14.92 -29.87 -5.34
C ARG A 187 15.06 -29.96 -6.86
N THR A 188 16.24 -30.40 -7.29
CA THR A 188 16.64 -30.55 -8.69
C THR A 188 16.85 -32.03 -9.00
N HIS A 189 16.59 -32.45 -10.24
CA HIS A 189 16.56 -33.87 -10.61
C HIS A 189 17.36 -34.20 -11.89
N PHE A 190 17.75 -33.19 -12.66
CA PHE A 190 18.35 -33.33 -13.98
C PHE A 190 19.67 -32.56 -14.11
N GLY A 191 20.40 -32.42 -13.00
CA GLY A 191 21.70 -31.75 -12.95
C GLY A 191 21.64 -30.22 -12.94
N GLU A 192 20.48 -29.65 -12.60
CA GLU A 192 20.35 -28.21 -12.42
C GLU A 192 21.19 -27.74 -11.23
N THR A 193 22.01 -26.71 -11.43
CA THR A 193 22.95 -26.20 -10.43
C THR A 193 22.67 -24.73 -10.09
N PRO A 194 22.67 -24.32 -8.81
CA PRO A 194 22.44 -22.92 -8.45
C PRO A 194 23.51 -21.97 -9.04
N ASP A 195 23.08 -20.87 -9.66
CA ASP A 195 23.95 -19.81 -10.23
C ASP A 195 23.80 -18.52 -9.42
N ALA A 196 24.18 -18.58 -8.12
CA ALA A 196 23.99 -17.48 -7.18
C ALA A 196 24.80 -16.21 -7.56
N ALA A 197 25.97 -16.39 -8.17
CA ALA A 197 26.82 -15.29 -8.63
C ALA A 197 26.10 -14.41 -9.67
N TYR A 198 25.32 -15.01 -10.58
CA TYR A 198 24.53 -14.27 -11.56
C TYR A 198 23.36 -13.48 -10.95
N SER A 199 22.82 -13.94 -9.81
CA SER A 199 21.74 -13.23 -9.09
C SER A 199 22.22 -12.02 -8.27
N ALA A 200 23.47 -12.06 -7.79
CA ALA A 200 24.05 -11.01 -6.95
C ALA A 200 24.64 -9.84 -7.76
N LEU A 201 24.93 -10.07 -9.04
CA LEU A 201 25.49 -9.07 -9.95
C LEU A 201 24.35 -8.26 -10.59
N ALA A 202 24.22 -7.00 -10.17
CA ALA A 202 23.91 -5.98 -11.17
C ALA A 202 25.07 -6.06 -12.17
N LEU A 203 24.82 -6.64 -13.35
CA LEU A 203 25.83 -6.70 -14.40
C LEU A 203 26.43 -5.29 -14.54
N PRO A 204 27.76 -5.13 -14.54
CA PRO A 204 28.36 -3.83 -14.72
C PRO A 204 27.84 -3.23 -16.04
N LYS A 205 27.31 -2.00 -15.98
CA LYS A 205 26.70 -1.30 -17.13
C LYS A 205 27.67 -1.04 -18.29
N THR A 206 28.95 -1.26 -18.06
CA THR A 206 30.03 -1.08 -19.02
C THR A 206 30.98 -2.26 -18.89
N TYR A 207 31.08 -3.04 -19.97
CA TYR A 207 32.09 -4.07 -20.11
C TYR A 207 33.43 -3.38 -20.38
N ASP A 208 34.34 -3.41 -19.40
CA ASP A 208 35.72 -3.02 -19.63
C ASP A 208 36.47 -4.19 -20.28
N TRP A 209 36.49 -4.18 -21.61
CA TRP A 209 37.18 -5.18 -22.42
C TRP A 209 38.71 -5.16 -22.21
N ALA A 210 39.29 -4.06 -21.72
CA ALA A 210 40.73 -3.93 -21.51
C ALA A 210 41.17 -4.68 -20.23
N ALA A 211 40.43 -4.53 -19.12
CA ALA A 211 40.71 -5.24 -17.87
C ALA A 211 40.62 -6.77 -18.00
N LEU A 212 39.78 -7.26 -18.91
CA LEU A 212 39.60 -8.69 -19.17
C LEU A 212 40.76 -9.28 -19.99
N PHE A 213 41.37 -8.50 -20.87
CA PHE A 213 42.55 -8.89 -21.65
C PHE A 213 43.85 -8.82 -20.85
N GLU A 214 43.99 -7.86 -19.94
CA GLU A 214 45.19 -7.75 -19.08
C GLU A 214 45.35 -8.97 -18.14
N GLY A 215 44.25 -9.59 -17.70
CA GLY A 215 44.29 -10.82 -16.89
C GLY A 215 44.70 -12.08 -17.66
N ILE A 216 44.52 -12.11 -18.99
CA ILE A 216 44.81 -13.27 -19.84
C ILE A 216 46.28 -13.23 -20.33
N ALA A 217 46.86 -12.05 -20.49
CA ALA A 217 48.22 -11.88 -21.01
C ALA A 217 49.32 -12.25 -19.99
N MET A 218 49.00 -12.40 -18.71
CA MET A 218 49.99 -12.56 -17.62
C MET A 218 50.03 -13.97 -17.00
N SER A 219 49.18 -14.90 -17.43
CA SER A 219 49.18 -16.28 -16.91
C SER A 219 48.92 -17.26 -18.04
N GLY A 220 50.01 -17.82 -18.59
CA GLY A 220 49.97 -18.93 -19.52
C GLY A 220 49.42 -20.18 -18.85
N CYS A 221 48.08 -20.27 -18.81
CA CYS A 221 47.22 -21.24 -18.13
C CYS A 221 46.54 -20.66 -16.86
N ALA A 222 45.51 -19.85 -17.06
CA ALA A 222 44.56 -19.48 -16.00
C ALA A 222 43.13 -19.82 -16.40
N THR A 223 42.54 -20.76 -15.66
CA THR A 223 41.09 -20.86 -15.44
C THR A 223 40.63 -19.62 -14.66
N GLY A 224 40.64 -18.45 -15.31
CA GLY A 224 39.96 -17.27 -14.79
C GLY A 224 38.46 -17.56 -14.62
N PRO A 225 37.76 -16.87 -13.70
CA PRO A 225 36.32 -17.00 -13.59
C PRO A 225 35.71 -16.68 -14.96
N ARG A 226 35.20 -17.71 -15.64
CA ARG A 226 34.56 -17.60 -16.95
C ARG A 226 33.31 -16.76 -16.74
N MET A 227 33.43 -15.46 -16.96
CA MET A 227 32.27 -14.56 -16.86
C MET A 227 31.20 -15.10 -17.79
N PRO A 228 29.96 -15.25 -17.30
CA PRO A 228 28.90 -15.80 -18.11
C PRO A 228 28.66 -14.91 -19.32
N ALA A 229 28.40 -15.53 -20.48
CA ALA A 229 28.05 -14.80 -21.68
C ALA A 229 26.87 -13.84 -21.38
N PRO A 230 26.93 -12.59 -21.88
CA PRO A 230 25.87 -11.63 -21.62
C PRO A 230 24.54 -12.13 -22.21
N PRO A 231 23.41 -11.85 -21.55
CA PRO A 231 22.09 -12.17 -22.07
C PRO A 231 21.87 -11.51 -23.44
N SER A 232 20.97 -12.08 -24.26
CA SER A 232 20.50 -11.37 -25.46
C SER A 232 19.88 -10.03 -25.07
N PRO A 233 19.92 -8.97 -25.91
CA PRO A 233 19.34 -7.67 -25.57
C PRO A 233 17.85 -7.74 -25.17
N ARG A 234 17.08 -8.67 -25.75
CA ARG A 234 15.68 -8.89 -25.36
C ARG A 234 15.56 -9.51 -23.97
N THR A 235 16.38 -10.53 -23.69
CA THR A 235 16.44 -11.18 -22.38
C THR A 235 16.90 -10.20 -21.31
N GLU A 236 17.86 -9.33 -21.62
CA GLU A 236 18.36 -8.30 -20.72
C GLU A 236 17.24 -7.34 -20.30
N ILE A 237 16.43 -6.84 -21.24
CA ILE A 237 15.28 -5.99 -20.94
C ILE A 237 14.26 -6.72 -20.05
N MET A 238 14.01 -8.00 -20.30
CA MET A 238 13.11 -8.82 -19.46
C MET A 238 13.66 -8.97 -18.04
N LEU A 239 14.95 -9.27 -17.89
CA LEU A 239 15.65 -9.38 -16.61
C LEU A 239 15.63 -8.05 -15.84
N GLU A 240 15.94 -6.92 -16.50
CA GLU A 240 15.90 -5.60 -15.87
C GLU A 240 14.50 -5.26 -15.37
N LYS A 241 13.47 -5.54 -16.18
CA LYS A 241 12.06 -5.35 -15.81
C LYS A 241 11.70 -6.19 -14.59
N ALA A 242 12.08 -7.46 -14.56
CA ALA A 242 11.84 -8.36 -13.43
C ALA A 242 12.59 -7.90 -12.17
N ARG A 243 13.90 -7.65 -12.25
CA ARG A 243 14.72 -7.16 -11.13
C ARG A 243 14.24 -5.83 -10.57
N LYS A 244 13.65 -4.96 -11.39
CA LYS A 244 13.00 -3.72 -10.93
C LYS A 244 11.68 -3.97 -10.19
N ALA A 245 10.94 -5.01 -10.56
CA ALA A 245 9.65 -5.36 -9.99
C ALA A 245 9.75 -6.20 -8.70
N TYR A 246 10.77 -7.07 -8.58
CA TYR A 246 10.91 -8.05 -7.49
C TYR A 246 12.10 -7.74 -6.57
N ARG A 247 12.01 -8.17 -5.30
CA ARG A 247 13.07 -8.03 -4.29
C ARG A 247 14.07 -9.16 -4.35
N GLU A 248 13.62 -10.36 -4.72
CA GLU A 248 14.43 -11.58 -4.68
C GLU A 248 14.37 -12.32 -6.02
N GLU A 249 15.50 -12.95 -6.35
CA GLU A 249 15.73 -13.75 -7.54
C GLU A 249 16.53 -15.01 -7.14
N LYS A 250 16.12 -16.17 -7.66
CA LYS A 250 16.90 -17.40 -7.60
C LYS A 250 17.13 -17.91 -9.00
N VAL A 251 18.34 -18.39 -9.26
CA VAL A 251 18.79 -18.78 -10.59
C VAL A 251 19.41 -20.16 -10.55
N TRP A 252 19.06 -21.00 -11.51
CA TRP A 252 19.65 -22.32 -11.71
C TRP A 252 20.09 -22.48 -13.15
N ARG A 253 21.27 -23.04 -13.36
CA ARG A 253 21.77 -23.43 -14.67
C ARG A 253 21.34 -24.85 -14.98
N PHE A 254 20.82 -25.08 -16.18
CA PHE A 254 20.55 -26.41 -16.72
C PHE A 254 21.43 -26.66 -17.96
N THR A 255 21.69 -27.93 -18.25
CA THR A 255 22.49 -28.36 -19.39
C THR A 255 21.82 -29.51 -20.14
N GLN A 256 22.16 -29.65 -21.42
CA GLN A 256 21.79 -30.77 -22.29
C GLN A 256 20.28 -31.05 -22.31
N LEU A 257 19.45 -30.00 -22.35
CA LEU A 257 17.99 -30.16 -22.47
C LEU A 257 17.65 -30.50 -23.93
N GLN A 258 17.31 -31.77 -24.19
CA GLN A 258 17.11 -32.30 -25.54
C GLN A 258 15.84 -31.73 -26.20
N SER A 259 15.78 -31.81 -27.53
CA SER A 259 14.59 -31.43 -28.30
C SER A 259 13.36 -32.24 -27.84
N GLY A 260 12.27 -31.55 -27.50
CA GLY A 260 11.03 -32.16 -26.99
C GLY A 260 11.09 -32.60 -25.53
N GLU A 261 12.25 -32.53 -24.88
CA GLU A 261 12.40 -32.89 -23.47
C GLU A 261 11.75 -31.83 -22.57
N SER A 262 11.10 -32.30 -21.50
CA SER A 262 10.53 -31.48 -20.44
C SER A 262 11.07 -31.97 -19.10
N ARG A 263 11.30 -31.05 -18.17
CA ARG A 263 11.85 -31.30 -16.84
C ARG A 263 11.09 -30.48 -15.81
N ASN A 264 11.16 -30.92 -14.56
CA ASN A 264 10.58 -30.22 -13.42
C ASN A 264 11.64 -29.97 -12.34
N MET A 265 11.53 -28.82 -11.70
CA MET A 265 12.24 -28.46 -10.47
C MET A 265 11.22 -27.98 -9.44
N PHE A 266 11.48 -28.24 -8.16
CA PHE A 266 10.56 -27.88 -7.07
C PHE A 266 11.22 -26.88 -6.13
N ALA A 267 10.68 -25.66 -6.03
CA ALA A 267 11.19 -24.63 -5.14
C ALA A 267 10.26 -24.45 -3.92
N THR A 268 10.79 -24.60 -2.71
CA THR A 268 9.98 -24.42 -1.49
C THR A 268 10.08 -22.97 -1.00
N LEU A 269 8.92 -22.36 -0.79
CA LEU A 269 8.78 -21.00 -0.29
C LEU A 269 8.01 -21.01 1.03
N GLY A 270 8.58 -20.44 2.09
CA GLY A 270 7.92 -20.21 3.37
C GLY A 270 7.14 -18.88 3.36
N GLY A 271 5.87 -18.88 3.73
CA GLY A 271 5.09 -17.66 3.87
C GLY A 271 5.49 -16.86 5.11
N THR A 272 5.58 -15.53 5.00
CA THR A 272 5.89 -14.66 6.14
C THR A 272 4.63 -14.21 6.87
N ALA A 273 4.74 -13.89 8.15
CA ALA A 273 3.65 -13.28 8.94
C ALA A 273 3.09 -11.98 8.32
N SER A 274 3.90 -11.27 7.52
CA SER A 274 3.50 -10.00 6.90
C SER A 274 2.41 -10.16 5.83
N MET A 275 2.24 -11.37 5.27
CA MET A 275 1.19 -11.72 4.31
C MET A 275 -0.23 -11.42 4.83
N LEU A 276 -0.45 -11.48 6.14
CA LEU A 276 -1.75 -11.18 6.77
C LEU A 276 -2.27 -9.76 6.48
N LYS A 277 -1.38 -8.82 6.17
CA LYS A 277 -1.75 -7.43 5.88
C LYS A 277 -2.35 -7.26 4.47
N ASP A 278 -2.16 -8.25 3.59
CA ASP A 278 -2.51 -8.23 2.17
C ASP A 278 -3.44 -9.40 1.78
N THR A 279 -4.27 -9.89 2.71
CA THR A 279 -5.21 -11.05 2.62
C THR A 279 -6.33 -10.96 1.55
N SER A 280 -6.18 -10.07 0.57
CA SER A 280 -7.10 -9.91 -0.57
C SER A 280 -6.40 -9.41 -1.85
N ALA A 281 -5.06 -9.46 -1.87
CA ALA A 281 -4.23 -9.06 -3.02
C ALA A 281 -3.71 -10.29 -3.79
N PHE A 282 -3.53 -10.12 -5.09
CA PHE A 282 -2.74 -11.05 -5.90
C PHE A 282 -1.26 -10.73 -5.77
N ILE A 283 -0.50 -11.76 -5.43
CA ILE A 283 0.96 -11.77 -5.51
C ILE A 283 1.36 -12.56 -6.75
N HIS A 284 2.49 -12.22 -7.34
CA HIS A 284 2.98 -12.90 -8.52
C HIS A 284 4.30 -13.59 -8.20
N LEU A 285 4.45 -14.81 -8.70
CA LEU A 285 5.75 -15.44 -8.93
C LEU A 285 6.06 -15.32 -10.41
N TYR A 286 7.28 -14.93 -10.74
CA TYR A 286 7.69 -14.73 -12.12
C TYR A 286 8.84 -15.69 -12.45
N GLY A 287 8.59 -16.58 -13.40
CA GLY A 287 9.55 -17.54 -13.93
C GLY A 287 10.10 -17.07 -15.28
N MET A 288 11.38 -17.29 -15.53
CA MET A 288 11.99 -17.03 -16.83
C MET A 288 12.88 -18.18 -17.28
N PHE A 289 12.72 -18.59 -18.53
CA PHE A 289 13.59 -19.55 -19.22
C PHE A 289 14.55 -18.76 -20.13
N GLU A 290 15.83 -18.73 -19.77
CA GLU A 290 16.91 -18.08 -20.52
C GLU A 290 17.80 -19.14 -21.18
N PRO A 291 17.63 -19.47 -22.46
CA PRO A 291 18.59 -20.29 -23.18
C PRO A 291 19.88 -19.50 -23.46
N PHE A 292 21.03 -20.18 -23.44
CA PHE A 292 22.32 -19.58 -23.83
C PHE A 292 22.48 -19.45 -25.34
N ASP A 293 21.78 -20.28 -26.11
CA ASP A 293 21.74 -20.15 -27.55
C ASP A 293 20.83 -18.97 -27.95
N PRO A 294 21.37 -17.89 -28.54
CA PRO A 294 20.58 -16.72 -28.92
C PRO A 294 19.57 -17.01 -30.03
N ALA A 295 19.69 -18.13 -30.76
CA ALA A 295 18.69 -18.55 -31.75
C ALA A 295 17.40 -19.06 -31.10
N ILE A 296 17.45 -19.43 -29.83
CA ILE A 296 16.29 -19.90 -29.07
C ILE A 296 15.75 -18.71 -28.26
N PRO A 297 14.49 -18.30 -28.45
CA PRO A 297 13.94 -17.19 -27.70
C PRO A 297 13.75 -17.57 -26.22
N ALA A 298 14.08 -16.62 -25.34
CA ALA A 298 13.69 -16.69 -23.94
C ALA A 298 12.16 -16.67 -23.80
N ASP A 299 11.66 -17.24 -22.71
CA ASP A 299 10.24 -17.28 -22.39
C ASP A 299 9.98 -16.90 -20.93
N GLU A 300 8.81 -16.33 -20.65
CA GLU A 300 8.42 -15.86 -19.32
C GLU A 300 7.07 -16.43 -18.91
N PHE A 301 6.90 -16.71 -17.62
CA PHE A 301 5.62 -17.14 -17.06
C PHE A 301 5.37 -16.40 -15.74
N THR A 302 4.18 -15.81 -15.62
CA THR A 302 3.77 -15.14 -14.38
C THR A 302 2.66 -15.95 -13.72
N LEU A 303 2.97 -16.59 -12.60
CA LEU A 303 1.98 -17.26 -11.77
C LEU A 303 1.35 -16.26 -10.81
N GLU A 304 0.04 -16.05 -10.98
CA GLU A 304 -0.77 -15.23 -10.09
C GLU A 304 -1.30 -16.07 -8.93
N ILE A 305 -1.04 -15.64 -7.71
CA ILE A 305 -1.38 -16.37 -6.49
C ILE A 305 -2.13 -15.46 -5.53
N GLU A 306 -3.12 -16.00 -4.83
CA GLU A 306 -3.91 -15.29 -3.82
C GLU A 306 -3.44 -15.63 -2.41
N ILE A 307 -3.16 -14.61 -1.59
CA ILE A 307 -2.93 -14.81 -0.15
C ILE A 307 -4.28 -15.08 0.52
N VAL A 308 -4.45 -16.29 1.03
CA VAL A 308 -5.68 -16.69 1.72
C VAL A 308 -5.45 -16.80 3.23
N SER A 309 -6.31 -16.13 4.02
CA SER A 309 -6.41 -16.37 5.47
C SER A 309 -7.34 -17.53 5.81
N SER A 310 -8.22 -17.92 4.88
CA SER A 310 -9.18 -19.02 5.00
C SER A 310 -9.33 -19.68 3.64
N HIS A 311 -9.42 -21.02 3.60
CA HIS A 311 -9.56 -21.78 2.34
C HIS A 311 -11.00 -21.70 1.80
N ASP A 312 -11.47 -20.49 1.48
CA ASP A 312 -12.71 -20.31 0.73
C ASP A 312 -12.37 -20.27 -0.76
N PRO A 313 -12.75 -21.30 -1.55
CA PRO A 313 -12.51 -21.31 -2.98
C PRO A 313 -13.44 -20.34 -3.73
N ASN A 314 -14.45 -19.79 -3.04
CA ASN A 314 -15.31 -18.72 -3.57
C ASN A 314 -14.85 -17.36 -3.04
N ALA A 315 -13.95 -16.70 -3.77
CA ALA A 315 -13.28 -15.48 -3.32
C ALA A 315 -13.33 -14.36 -4.36
N ILE A 316 -13.22 -13.11 -3.90
CA ILE A 316 -12.96 -11.94 -4.72
C ILE A 316 -11.71 -11.23 -4.22
N ALA A 317 -10.81 -10.92 -5.15
CA ALA A 317 -9.58 -10.19 -4.88
C ALA A 317 -9.33 -9.09 -5.93
N VAL A 318 -8.43 -8.18 -5.59
CA VAL A 318 -8.10 -6.98 -6.39
C VAL A 318 -6.60 -6.87 -6.56
N SER A 319 -6.15 -6.35 -7.72
CA SER A 319 -4.72 -6.18 -8.03
C SER A 319 -3.98 -5.35 -7.00
N ASP A 320 -4.62 -4.31 -6.48
CA ASP A 320 -4.03 -3.37 -5.53
C ASP A 320 -4.98 -3.06 -4.37
N THR A 321 -4.60 -3.49 -3.18
CA THR A 321 -5.29 -3.13 -1.92
C THR A 321 -4.93 -1.72 -1.45
N ARG A 322 -3.82 -1.15 -1.94
CA ARG A 322 -3.33 0.20 -1.62
C ARG A 322 -2.99 1.00 -2.87
N VAL A 323 -3.91 1.89 -3.25
CA VAL A 323 -3.77 2.74 -4.45
C VAL A 323 -3.32 4.17 -4.13
N ASN A 324 -2.58 4.78 -5.03
CA ASN A 324 -2.20 6.18 -4.90
C ASN A 324 -3.27 7.07 -5.53
N TYR A 325 -3.97 7.85 -4.72
CA TYR A 325 -5.05 8.70 -5.22
C TYR A 325 -4.60 9.68 -6.32
N ARG A 326 -3.34 10.19 -6.31
CA ARG A 326 -2.84 11.11 -7.35
C ARG A 326 -2.61 10.42 -8.70
N ARG A 327 -2.27 9.14 -8.69
CA ARG A 327 -2.03 8.34 -9.90
C ARG A 327 -3.24 7.50 -10.31
N LEU A 328 -4.34 7.62 -9.56
CA LEU A 328 -5.53 6.80 -9.70
C LEU A 328 -6.14 6.85 -11.11
N GLY A 329 -6.06 7.99 -11.81
CA GLY A 329 -6.55 8.12 -13.18
C GLY A 329 -5.77 7.29 -14.22
N SER A 330 -4.53 6.90 -13.91
CA SER A 330 -3.71 5.99 -14.72
C SER A 330 -3.66 4.56 -14.16
N GLU A 331 -3.99 4.38 -12.88
CA GLU A 331 -4.03 3.07 -12.24
C GLU A 331 -5.31 2.34 -12.65
N ARG A 332 -5.15 1.09 -13.07
CA ARG A 332 -6.24 0.19 -13.46
C ARG A 332 -6.44 -0.81 -12.33
N LEU A 333 -7.67 -1.00 -11.90
CA LEU A 333 -8.01 -1.97 -10.86
C LEU A 333 -8.50 -3.24 -11.53
N ASP A 334 -7.67 -4.28 -11.52
CA ASP A 334 -8.06 -5.60 -11.97
C ASP A 334 -8.66 -6.36 -10.79
N TYR A 335 -9.84 -6.93 -11.00
CA TYR A 335 -10.53 -7.77 -10.06
C TYR A 335 -10.58 -9.19 -10.61
N LYS A 336 -10.57 -10.16 -9.72
CA LYS A 336 -10.82 -11.56 -10.08
C LYS A 336 -11.74 -12.17 -9.04
N VAL A 337 -12.82 -12.76 -9.53
CA VAL A 337 -13.78 -13.52 -8.76
C VAL A 337 -13.54 -14.99 -9.08
N GLN A 338 -13.23 -15.78 -8.06
CA GLN A 338 -13.10 -17.23 -8.12
C GLN A 338 -14.38 -17.86 -7.58
N PHE A 339 -14.74 -18.99 -8.14
CA PHE A 339 -15.89 -19.78 -7.72
C PHE A 339 -15.61 -21.25 -7.93
N GLN A 340 -16.29 -22.10 -7.17
CA GLN A 340 -16.01 -23.52 -7.12
C GLN A 340 -17.31 -24.33 -7.12
N ASN A 341 -17.47 -25.24 -8.09
CA ASN A 341 -18.59 -26.16 -8.09
C ASN A 341 -18.32 -27.31 -7.11
N ASN A 342 -19.10 -27.38 -6.03
CA ASN A 342 -19.00 -28.42 -5.01
C ASN A 342 -20.09 -29.51 -5.11
N GLY A 343 -20.85 -29.51 -6.21
CA GLY A 343 -21.91 -30.50 -6.45
C GLY A 343 -21.37 -31.89 -6.82
N GLU A 344 -22.30 -32.84 -6.89
CA GLU A 344 -22.07 -34.21 -7.40
C GLU A 344 -22.15 -34.29 -8.94
N GLY A 345 -22.54 -33.19 -9.59
CA GLY A 345 -22.65 -33.10 -11.04
C GLY A 345 -22.13 -31.78 -11.60
N PRO A 346 -22.01 -31.69 -12.93
CA PRO A 346 -21.45 -30.52 -13.59
C PRO A 346 -22.43 -29.34 -13.59
N ALA A 347 -21.92 -28.13 -13.40
CA ALA A 347 -22.71 -26.91 -13.48
C ALA A 347 -22.79 -26.42 -14.93
N LYS A 348 -24.00 -26.11 -15.41
CA LYS A 348 -24.25 -25.64 -16.79
C LYS A 348 -24.40 -24.13 -16.90
N LYS A 349 -24.85 -23.49 -15.82
CA LYS A 349 -24.97 -22.05 -15.68
C LYS A 349 -24.29 -21.60 -14.39
N VAL A 350 -23.41 -20.59 -14.50
CA VAL A 350 -22.84 -19.90 -13.34
C VAL A 350 -23.08 -18.40 -13.51
N GLU A 351 -23.74 -17.79 -12.53
CA GLU A 351 -24.04 -16.37 -12.52
C GLU A 351 -23.31 -15.68 -11.37
N LEU A 352 -22.52 -14.66 -11.70
CA LEU A 352 -21.76 -13.84 -10.77
C LEU A 352 -22.38 -12.44 -10.76
N THR A 353 -22.92 -12.01 -9.63
CA THR A 353 -23.37 -10.63 -9.41
C THR A 353 -22.38 -9.91 -8.50
N ILE A 354 -21.69 -8.91 -9.02
CA ILE A 354 -20.67 -8.12 -8.32
C ILE A 354 -21.29 -6.79 -7.88
N THR A 355 -21.10 -6.45 -6.61
CA THR A 355 -21.41 -5.10 -6.10
C THR A 355 -20.25 -4.16 -6.38
N VAL A 356 -20.44 -3.16 -7.23
CA VAL A 356 -19.40 -2.18 -7.57
C VAL A 356 -19.56 -0.93 -6.69
N PRO A 357 -18.50 -0.49 -5.99
CA PRO A 357 -18.57 0.69 -5.14
C PRO A 357 -18.67 2.00 -5.92
N GLU A 358 -19.20 3.03 -5.27
CA GLU A 358 -19.32 4.38 -5.81
C GLU A 358 -17.98 4.93 -6.30
N GLY A 359 -18.00 5.55 -7.47
CA GLY A 359 -16.85 6.22 -8.07
C GLY A 359 -16.03 5.33 -8.99
N LEU A 360 -16.29 4.02 -9.09
CA LEU A 360 -15.77 3.18 -10.18
C LEU A 360 -16.70 3.24 -11.40
N ASN A 361 -16.13 3.28 -12.58
CA ASN A 361 -16.87 3.40 -13.83
C ASN A 361 -17.22 2.01 -14.40
N THR A 362 -18.47 1.58 -14.22
CA THR A 362 -18.99 0.31 -14.75
C THR A 362 -19.13 0.30 -16.28
N ALA A 363 -19.36 1.46 -16.91
CA ALA A 363 -19.47 1.56 -18.38
C ALA A 363 -18.13 1.31 -19.10
N ARG A 364 -17.01 1.48 -18.40
CA ARG A 364 -15.66 1.19 -18.90
C ARG A 364 -15.12 -0.15 -18.42
N MET A 365 -15.97 -1.01 -17.88
CA MET A 365 -15.59 -2.37 -17.49
C MET A 365 -15.07 -3.14 -18.71
N ARG A 366 -13.95 -3.84 -18.54
CA ARG A 366 -13.40 -4.72 -19.58
C ARG A 366 -13.17 -6.12 -18.99
N PRO A 367 -13.77 -7.18 -19.54
CA PRO A 367 -13.35 -8.53 -19.21
C PRO A 367 -11.91 -8.74 -19.71
N LEU A 368 -11.08 -9.42 -18.92
CA LEU A 368 -9.67 -9.67 -19.24
C LEU A 368 -9.45 -11.15 -19.59
N SER A 369 -9.92 -12.04 -18.72
CA SER A 369 -9.82 -13.50 -18.90
C SER A 369 -10.84 -14.19 -18.00
N TRP A 370 -11.22 -15.42 -18.34
CA TRP A 370 -12.20 -16.19 -17.58
C TRP A 370 -12.06 -17.69 -17.85
N TYR A 371 -12.50 -18.49 -16.89
CA TYR A 371 -12.61 -19.94 -17.02
C TYR A 371 -13.95 -20.41 -16.42
N PRO A 372 -14.67 -21.37 -17.04
CA PRO A 372 -14.33 -22.08 -18.29
C PRO A 372 -14.21 -21.17 -19.52
N GLU A 373 -13.21 -21.44 -20.37
CA GLU A 373 -12.98 -20.65 -21.57
C GLU A 373 -14.15 -20.81 -22.54
N CYS A 374 -14.72 -19.68 -22.96
CA CYS A 374 -15.82 -19.62 -23.91
C CYS A 374 -15.91 -18.23 -24.56
N PRO A 375 -16.46 -18.09 -25.77
CA PRO A 375 -16.64 -16.79 -26.41
C PRO A 375 -17.63 -15.90 -25.65
N ILE A 376 -17.56 -14.59 -25.84
CA ILE A 376 -18.58 -13.64 -25.35
C ILE A 376 -19.89 -13.90 -26.10
N CYS A 377 -21.03 -13.90 -25.40
CA CYS A 377 -22.33 -14.19 -26.01
C CYS A 377 -22.68 -13.17 -27.11
N PRO A 378 -23.26 -13.61 -28.24
CA PRO A 378 -23.79 -12.72 -29.27
C PRO A 378 -24.93 -11.87 -28.72
N LYS A 379 -25.03 -10.61 -29.15
CA LYS A 379 -26.06 -9.67 -28.66
C LYS A 379 -27.44 -9.89 -29.27
N ASP A 380 -27.47 -10.38 -30.51
CA ASP A 380 -28.67 -10.37 -31.36
C ASP A 380 -29.28 -11.76 -31.58
N ALA A 381 -28.71 -12.81 -30.96
CA ALA A 381 -29.18 -14.19 -31.12
C ALA A 381 -29.01 -15.01 -29.83
N PRO A 382 -29.89 -16.00 -29.58
CA PRO A 382 -29.68 -16.95 -28.50
C PRO A 382 -28.38 -17.73 -28.75
N PRO A 383 -27.53 -17.91 -27.73
CA PRO A 383 -26.25 -18.58 -27.91
C PRO A 383 -26.46 -20.07 -28.22
N ALA A 384 -25.92 -20.53 -29.35
CA ALA A 384 -25.98 -21.93 -29.78
C ALA A 384 -25.02 -22.85 -28.98
N GLY A 385 -24.06 -22.27 -28.25
CA GLY A 385 -23.03 -23.01 -27.50
C GLY A 385 -22.64 -22.30 -26.19
N SER A 386 -21.54 -22.73 -25.58
CA SER A 386 -21.00 -22.13 -24.35
C SER A 386 -20.63 -20.67 -24.58
N CYS A 387 -21.08 -19.76 -23.73
CA CYS A 387 -20.68 -18.36 -23.82
C CYS A 387 -20.73 -17.61 -22.48
N LEU A 388 -20.00 -16.49 -22.42
CA LEU A 388 -20.01 -15.57 -21.29
C LEU A 388 -20.80 -14.30 -21.63
N ASP A 389 -21.88 -14.07 -20.89
CA ASP A 389 -22.72 -12.88 -20.98
C ASP A 389 -22.26 -11.85 -19.94
N THR A 390 -22.10 -10.59 -20.36
CA THR A 390 -21.62 -9.50 -19.50
C THR A 390 -22.63 -8.36 -19.48
N ALA A 391 -23.22 -8.07 -18.33
CA ALA A 391 -24.21 -7.02 -18.16
C ALA A 391 -23.81 -6.03 -17.07
N THR A 392 -24.07 -4.75 -17.30
CA THR A 392 -23.91 -3.67 -16.32
C THR A 392 -25.25 -3.37 -15.64
N ARG A 393 -25.21 -3.14 -14.32
CA ARG A 393 -26.33 -2.61 -13.53
C ARG A 393 -25.92 -1.29 -12.91
N THR A 394 -26.89 -0.52 -12.40
CA THR A 394 -26.67 0.82 -11.81
C THR A 394 -25.52 0.85 -10.79
N ASN A 395 -25.38 -0.20 -9.96
CA ASN A 395 -24.32 -0.33 -8.94
C ASN A 395 -23.62 -1.70 -8.97
N GLY A 396 -23.51 -2.34 -10.13
CA GLY A 396 -22.97 -3.69 -10.19
C GLY A 396 -22.67 -4.21 -11.58
N LEU A 397 -22.02 -5.36 -11.60
CA LEU A 397 -21.74 -6.12 -12.82
C LEU A 397 -22.37 -7.50 -12.67
N VAL A 398 -22.83 -8.05 -13.78
CA VAL A 398 -23.29 -9.44 -13.85
C VAL A 398 -22.51 -10.14 -14.94
N PHE A 399 -21.87 -11.26 -14.58
CA PHE A 399 -21.27 -12.20 -15.51
C PHE A 399 -22.07 -13.49 -15.47
N THR A 400 -22.54 -13.97 -16.62
CA THR A 400 -23.30 -15.22 -16.69
C THR A 400 -22.64 -16.16 -17.68
N PHE A 401 -22.06 -17.24 -17.17
CA PHE A 401 -21.68 -18.38 -18.00
C PHE A 401 -22.94 -19.16 -18.38
N ARG A 402 -23.13 -19.38 -19.67
CA ARG A 402 -24.26 -20.13 -20.23
C ARG A 402 -23.76 -21.35 -20.95
N ASN A 403 -24.43 -22.48 -20.73
CA ASN A 403 -24.16 -23.76 -21.41
C ASN A 403 -22.71 -24.23 -21.26
N ILE A 404 -22.08 -23.99 -20.11
CA ILE A 404 -20.72 -24.46 -19.83
C ILE A 404 -20.73 -25.88 -19.26
N TYR A 405 -19.55 -26.48 -19.17
CA TYR A 405 -19.32 -27.70 -18.40
C TYR A 405 -18.27 -27.39 -17.34
N LEU A 406 -18.70 -27.24 -16.09
CA LEU A 406 -17.81 -27.10 -14.95
C LEU A 406 -18.02 -28.31 -14.01
N PRO A 407 -17.07 -29.26 -13.94
CA PRO A 407 -17.26 -30.49 -13.17
C PRO A 407 -17.48 -30.18 -11.68
N GLY A 408 -18.22 -31.06 -11.01
CA GLY A 408 -18.43 -30.96 -9.56
C GLY A 408 -17.31 -31.64 -8.78
N SER A 409 -16.88 -31.06 -7.65
CA SER A 409 -15.82 -31.67 -6.82
C SER A 409 -16.19 -32.99 -6.15
N ARG A 410 -17.46 -33.39 -6.17
CA ARG A 410 -17.93 -34.72 -5.72
C ARG A 410 -18.39 -35.60 -6.88
N GLN A 411 -18.18 -35.17 -8.11
CA GLN A 411 -18.54 -35.94 -9.29
C GLN A 411 -17.56 -37.11 -9.44
N GLU A 412 -18.10 -38.29 -9.73
CA GLU A 412 -17.29 -39.47 -9.99
C GLU A 412 -16.40 -39.27 -11.23
N GLY A 413 -15.14 -39.70 -11.14
CA GLY A 413 -14.15 -39.55 -12.22
C GLY A 413 -13.42 -38.20 -12.27
N VAL A 414 -13.68 -37.28 -11.34
CA VAL A 414 -12.93 -36.01 -11.23
C VAL A 414 -11.77 -36.17 -10.24
N SER A 415 -10.55 -36.32 -10.75
CA SER A 415 -9.33 -36.44 -9.95
C SER A 415 -8.65 -35.09 -9.69
N ASP A 416 -8.72 -34.16 -10.65
CA ASP A 416 -8.16 -32.82 -10.51
C ASP A 416 -9.16 -31.88 -9.83
N TYR A 417 -8.92 -31.57 -8.56
CA TYR A 417 -9.77 -30.65 -7.79
C TYR A 417 -9.76 -29.24 -8.38
N ASP A 418 -8.66 -28.77 -8.98
CA ASP A 418 -8.60 -27.43 -9.55
C ASP A 418 -9.49 -27.28 -10.79
N SER A 419 -9.75 -28.38 -11.52
CA SER A 419 -10.64 -28.40 -12.69
C SER A 419 -12.09 -28.01 -12.37
N THR A 420 -12.46 -28.08 -11.09
CA THR A 420 -13.82 -27.80 -10.60
C THR A 420 -14.01 -26.33 -10.20
N GLN A 421 -12.94 -25.52 -10.23
CA GLN A 421 -12.99 -24.09 -10.02
C GLN A 421 -13.08 -23.32 -11.34
N GLY A 422 -13.70 -22.15 -11.28
CA GLY A 422 -13.75 -21.17 -12.34
C GLY A 422 -13.44 -19.77 -11.84
N PHE A 423 -13.20 -18.87 -12.78
CA PHE A 423 -12.96 -17.48 -12.44
C PHE A 423 -13.41 -16.51 -13.54
N VAL A 424 -13.63 -15.26 -13.14
CA VAL A 424 -13.74 -14.13 -14.07
C VAL A 424 -12.81 -13.03 -13.60
N ARG A 425 -11.89 -12.62 -14.48
CA ARG A 425 -11.03 -11.46 -14.31
C ARG A 425 -11.54 -10.31 -15.16
N TYR A 426 -11.69 -9.14 -14.53
CA TYR A 426 -12.18 -7.94 -15.20
C TYR A 426 -11.49 -6.69 -14.65
N ARG A 427 -11.45 -5.65 -15.48
CA ARG A 427 -10.83 -4.37 -15.17
C ARG A 427 -11.90 -3.32 -14.95
N LEU A 428 -11.72 -2.51 -13.90
CA LEU A 428 -12.48 -1.29 -13.66
C LEU A 428 -11.57 -0.07 -13.64
N GLU A 429 -12.08 1.03 -14.17
CA GLU A 429 -11.43 2.33 -14.15
C GLU A 429 -12.08 3.24 -13.09
N PRO A 430 -11.28 3.99 -12.32
CA PRO A 430 -11.80 5.06 -11.47
C PRO A 430 -12.50 6.14 -12.30
N GLY A 431 -13.69 6.55 -11.87
CA GLY A 431 -14.40 7.70 -12.41
C GLY A 431 -13.79 9.03 -11.96
N ARG A 432 -14.14 10.12 -12.66
CA ARG A 432 -13.62 11.47 -12.38
C ARG A 432 -13.88 11.95 -10.94
N ASP A 433 -14.99 11.50 -10.35
CA ASP A 433 -15.44 11.91 -9.02
C ASP A 433 -15.13 10.92 -7.89
N MET A 434 -14.23 9.97 -8.12
CA MET A 434 -13.90 8.91 -7.16
C MET A 434 -13.59 9.47 -5.76
N PRO A 435 -14.39 9.16 -4.72
CA PRO A 435 -14.12 9.67 -3.38
C PRO A 435 -12.85 9.04 -2.80
N LYS A 436 -12.01 9.83 -2.10
CA LYS A 436 -10.82 9.32 -1.39
C LYS A 436 -11.21 8.60 -0.09
N ARG A 437 -12.00 7.53 -0.20
CA ARG A 437 -12.46 6.69 0.91
C ARG A 437 -12.16 5.23 0.60
N ALA A 438 -11.87 4.44 1.63
CA ALA A 438 -11.76 3.00 1.43
C ALA A 438 -13.08 2.45 0.89
N PHE A 439 -13.00 1.58 -0.11
CA PHE A 439 -14.16 0.96 -0.74
C PHE A 439 -14.01 -0.56 -0.74
N ARG A 440 -15.14 -1.24 -0.89
CA ARG A 440 -15.20 -2.70 -0.89
C ARG A 440 -16.06 -3.22 -2.02
N SER A 441 -15.70 -4.39 -2.54
CA SER A 441 -16.50 -5.15 -3.50
C SER A 441 -16.81 -6.54 -2.91
N ARG A 442 -17.90 -7.15 -3.38
CA ARG A 442 -18.32 -8.51 -3.03
C ARG A 442 -19.00 -9.14 -4.23
N ALA A 443 -18.79 -10.43 -4.43
CA ALA A 443 -19.51 -11.21 -5.43
C ALA A 443 -20.55 -12.14 -4.77
N LYS A 444 -21.67 -12.28 -5.46
CA LYS A 444 -22.71 -13.28 -5.22
C LYS A 444 -22.64 -14.27 -6.39
N ILE A 445 -22.48 -15.55 -6.08
CA ILE A 445 -22.30 -16.64 -7.04
C ILE A 445 -23.55 -17.53 -6.99
N VAL A 446 -24.11 -17.87 -8.14
CA VAL A 446 -25.26 -18.77 -8.26
C VAL A 446 -24.94 -19.85 -9.29
N PHE A 447 -25.00 -21.12 -8.87
CA PHE A 447 -24.85 -22.28 -9.74
C PHE A 447 -26.23 -22.81 -10.13
N ASP A 448 -26.55 -22.85 -11.41
CA ASP A 448 -27.83 -23.33 -11.95
C ASP A 448 -29.06 -22.78 -11.20
N LYS A 449 -29.67 -23.58 -10.33
CA LYS A 449 -30.84 -23.22 -9.50
C LYS A 449 -30.55 -23.27 -7.99
N ASN A 450 -29.28 -23.33 -7.60
CA ASN A 450 -28.87 -23.44 -6.21
C ASN A 450 -28.95 -22.08 -5.47
N PRO A 451 -29.06 -22.10 -4.13
CA PRO A 451 -28.96 -20.89 -3.32
C PRO A 451 -27.65 -20.13 -3.56
N PRO A 452 -27.66 -18.80 -3.41
CA PRO A 452 -26.48 -18.00 -3.66
C PRO A 452 -25.39 -18.21 -2.62
N ILE A 453 -24.15 -18.32 -3.09
CA ILE A 453 -22.93 -18.32 -2.29
C ILE A 453 -22.33 -16.92 -2.35
N TYR A 454 -21.88 -16.41 -1.22
CA TYR A 454 -21.30 -15.07 -1.15
C TYR A 454 -19.82 -15.13 -0.80
N THR A 455 -19.00 -14.42 -1.56
CA THR A 455 -17.56 -14.36 -1.33
C THR A 455 -17.20 -13.54 -0.09
N ASN A 456 -15.91 -13.51 0.25
CA ASN A 456 -15.30 -12.47 1.07
C ASN A 456 -15.50 -11.04 0.49
N PHE A 457 -15.06 -10.03 1.24
CA PHE A 457 -15.00 -8.65 0.75
C PHE A 457 -13.58 -8.32 0.29
N SER A 458 -13.42 -7.86 -0.95
CA SER A 458 -12.16 -7.22 -1.38
C SER A 458 -12.17 -5.76 -0.89
N LYS A 459 -11.13 -5.32 -0.17
CA LYS A 459 -11.07 -3.96 0.39
C LYS A 459 -9.87 -3.19 -0.15
N THR A 460 -10.14 -2.08 -0.84
CA THR A 460 -9.11 -1.18 -1.34
C THR A 460 -9.06 0.09 -0.47
N ARG A 461 -7.85 0.53 -0.14
CA ARG A 461 -7.57 1.74 0.65
C ARG A 461 -6.65 2.68 -0.12
N PHE A 462 -6.77 3.97 0.14
CA PHE A 462 -5.84 4.95 -0.43
C PHE A 462 -4.59 5.08 0.42
N LYS A 463 -3.42 5.16 -0.22
CA LYS A 463 -2.16 5.51 0.44
C LYS A 463 -2.29 6.91 1.08
N PRO A 464 -1.71 7.13 2.28
CA PRO A 464 -1.54 8.48 2.81
C PRO A 464 -0.78 9.35 1.82
N GLY A 465 -1.10 10.63 1.78
CA GLY A 465 -0.44 11.58 0.89
C GLY A 465 -0.59 12.98 1.44
N ILE A 466 0.42 13.81 1.18
CA ILE A 466 0.49 15.19 1.64
C ILE A 466 0.23 16.12 0.45
N SER A 467 -0.44 17.23 0.71
CA SER A 467 -0.74 18.30 -0.24
C SER A 467 -0.10 19.58 0.29
N PRO A 468 1.01 20.02 -0.32
CA PRO A 468 1.49 21.37 -0.10
C PRO A 468 0.50 22.35 -0.72
N GLY A 469 0.32 23.51 -0.12
CA GLY A 469 -0.51 24.57 -0.66
C GLY A 469 0.18 25.92 -0.55
N LEU A 470 -0.07 26.80 -1.50
CA LEU A 470 0.34 28.20 -1.47
C LEU A 470 -0.83 29.04 -1.00
N LYS A 471 -0.57 29.96 -0.07
CA LYS A 471 -1.59 30.78 0.56
C LYS A 471 -1.18 32.25 0.50
N ALA A 472 -2.10 33.12 0.15
CA ALA A 472 -1.90 34.57 0.22
C ALA A 472 -3.19 35.24 0.68
N GLY A 473 -3.09 36.39 1.33
CA GLY A 473 -4.25 37.04 1.89
C GLY A 473 -3.99 38.41 2.50
N TYR A 474 -5.03 38.95 3.09
CA TYR A 474 -5.05 40.22 3.79
C TYR A 474 -5.58 40.01 5.20
N ALA A 475 -4.88 40.57 6.18
CA ALA A 475 -5.22 40.48 7.59
C ALA A 475 -5.45 41.88 8.14
N PHE A 476 -6.44 42.06 9.02
CA PHE A 476 -6.77 43.34 9.63
C PHE A 476 -7.38 43.14 11.02
N ARG A 477 -7.36 44.21 11.83
CA ARG A 477 -8.04 44.24 13.12
C ARG A 477 -9.34 45.03 12.99
N PRO A 478 -10.50 44.48 13.43
CA PRO A 478 -11.79 45.16 13.29
C PRO A 478 -11.92 46.45 14.09
N ASP A 479 -11.17 46.58 15.18
CA ASP A 479 -11.19 47.68 16.15
C ASP A 479 -10.21 48.82 15.81
N SER A 480 -9.41 48.69 14.74
CA SER A 480 -8.38 49.66 14.38
C SER A 480 -8.37 49.97 12.87
N SER A 481 -8.68 51.23 12.53
CA SER A 481 -8.85 51.74 11.16
C SER A 481 -7.57 51.75 10.29
N GLY A 482 -6.40 51.46 10.85
CA GLY A 482 -5.10 51.52 10.15
C GLY A 482 -4.20 50.27 10.27
N SER A 483 -4.75 49.12 10.67
CA SER A 483 -3.95 47.97 11.13
C SER A 483 -3.67 46.86 10.11
N GLY A 484 -4.22 46.94 8.90
CA GLY A 484 -4.18 45.82 7.95
C GLY A 484 -2.84 45.58 7.26
N TYR A 485 -2.58 44.33 6.86
CA TYR A 485 -1.33 43.88 6.23
C TYR A 485 -1.56 42.73 5.24
N LEU A 486 -0.68 42.62 4.24
CA LEU A 486 -0.67 41.51 3.30
C LEU A 486 0.15 40.35 3.87
N PHE A 487 -0.25 39.12 3.62
CA PHE A 487 0.56 37.96 3.94
C PHE A 487 0.59 36.94 2.81
N MET A 488 1.66 36.16 2.79
CA MET A 488 1.82 35.02 1.89
C MET A 488 2.56 33.89 2.59
N GLY A 489 2.41 32.66 2.11
CA GLY A 489 3.03 31.53 2.76
C GLY A 489 2.67 30.19 2.15
N ALA A 490 3.07 29.14 2.86
CA ALA A 490 2.83 27.77 2.49
C ALA A 490 2.00 27.05 3.55
N SER A 491 1.29 26.01 3.12
CA SER A 491 0.54 25.11 3.98
C SER A 491 0.89 23.67 3.66
N LEU A 492 0.77 22.80 4.65
CA LEU A 492 0.99 21.37 4.52
C LEU A 492 -0.19 20.64 5.17
N SER A 493 -0.92 19.85 4.38
CA SER A 493 -2.09 19.10 4.86
C SER A 493 -2.23 17.74 4.19
N PRO A 494 -2.93 16.76 4.79
CA PRO A 494 -3.26 15.52 4.11
C PRO A 494 -4.09 15.75 2.85
N TYR A 495 -3.65 15.18 1.73
CA TYR A 495 -4.27 15.35 0.42
C TYR A 495 -5.71 14.82 0.38
N LYS A 496 -6.66 15.64 -0.11
CA LYS A 496 -8.09 15.31 -0.27
C LYS A 496 -8.70 14.58 0.94
N SER A 497 -8.39 15.02 2.16
CA SER A 497 -8.91 14.36 3.37
C SER A 497 -10.43 14.51 3.51
N TRP A 498 -11.08 13.42 3.93
CA TRP A 498 -12.50 13.40 4.34
C TRP A 498 -12.69 13.37 5.86
N LYS A 499 -11.67 12.91 6.60
CA LYS A 499 -11.70 12.91 8.07
C LYS A 499 -11.23 14.26 8.59
N ILE A 500 -11.36 14.49 9.90
CA ILE A 500 -10.63 15.59 10.57
C ILE A 500 -9.14 15.41 10.28
N TYR A 501 -8.45 16.48 9.92
CA TYR A 501 -7.04 16.44 9.57
C TYR A 501 -6.26 17.63 10.14
N PRO A 502 -4.99 17.44 10.52
CA PRO A 502 -4.11 18.54 10.86
C PRO A 502 -3.65 19.29 9.61
N GLN A 503 -3.50 20.59 9.72
CA GLN A 503 -2.85 21.45 8.75
C GLN A 503 -1.85 22.34 9.51
N VAL A 504 -0.64 22.41 8.98
CA VAL A 504 0.41 23.32 9.46
C VAL A 504 0.65 24.35 8.37
N GLU A 505 0.81 25.60 8.74
CA GLU A 505 1.10 26.69 7.81
C GLU A 505 2.38 27.41 8.23
N LEU A 506 3.00 28.10 7.27
CA LEU A 506 4.10 29.03 7.49
C LEU A 506 3.75 30.29 6.70
N LEU A 507 3.45 31.37 7.40
CA LEU A 507 2.99 32.62 6.82
C LEU A 507 3.99 33.73 7.11
N THR A 508 4.23 34.57 6.11
CA THR A 508 5.00 35.80 6.24
C THR A 508 4.09 36.99 6.02
N GLY A 509 3.99 37.86 7.02
CA GLY A 509 3.22 39.09 6.96
C GLY A 509 4.12 40.29 6.64
N LEU A 510 3.62 41.18 5.79
CA LEU A 510 4.28 42.41 5.39
C LEU A 510 3.29 43.56 5.56
N LYS A 511 3.58 44.48 6.48
CA LYS A 511 2.81 45.72 6.63
C LYS A 511 3.64 46.90 6.16
N GLY A 512 3.03 47.72 5.30
CA GLY A 512 3.59 49.00 4.88
C GLY A 512 3.71 49.99 6.03
N ARG A 513 4.46 51.06 5.76
CA ARG A 513 4.73 52.21 6.62
C ARG A 513 3.43 52.91 7.04
N THR A 514 3.09 52.93 8.33
CA THR A 514 1.92 53.65 8.89
C THR A 514 2.32 54.72 9.88
N ASP A 515 1.69 55.90 9.77
CA ASP A 515 1.87 57.04 10.66
C ASP A 515 1.02 56.87 11.93
N LEU A 516 1.66 56.80 13.09
CA LEU A 516 1.01 56.94 14.39
C LEU A 516 0.82 58.44 14.67
N PRO A 517 -0.32 58.88 15.24
CA PRO A 517 -0.32 60.05 16.10
C PRO A 517 -0.71 59.65 17.52
N GLU A 518 0.20 59.86 18.46
CA GLU A 518 -0.10 59.86 19.90
C GLU A 518 0.27 61.25 20.42
N THR A 519 -0.74 62.05 20.76
CA THR A 519 -0.55 63.41 21.28
C THR A 519 -0.82 63.38 22.77
N THR A 520 0.18 63.73 23.57
CA THR A 520 0.06 63.86 25.01
C THR A 520 0.22 65.32 25.38
N THR A 521 -0.70 65.85 26.18
CA THR A 521 -0.69 67.22 26.67
C THR A 521 -0.50 67.19 28.17
N GLU A 522 0.55 67.84 28.67
CA GLU A 522 0.81 68.02 30.10
C GLU A 522 0.71 69.50 30.45
N GLU A 523 0.05 69.82 31.57
CA GLU A 523 -0.19 71.18 32.02
C GLU A 523 0.47 71.40 33.39
N HIS A 524 1.34 72.41 33.49
CA HIS A 524 2.06 72.75 34.71
C HIS A 524 1.64 74.14 35.21
N LEU A 525 1.17 74.21 36.47
CA LEU A 525 0.84 75.46 37.14
C LEU A 525 2.11 76.23 37.53
N GLY A 526 2.24 77.48 37.09
CA GLY A 526 3.35 78.36 37.48
C GLY A 526 3.15 79.04 38.83
N GLN A 527 4.24 79.55 39.42
CA GLN A 527 4.20 80.37 40.64
C GLN A 527 3.94 81.86 40.34
N PRO A 528 3.31 82.61 41.27
CA PRO A 528 2.99 84.02 41.08
C PRO A 528 4.25 84.88 40.87
N ILE A 529 4.20 85.78 39.88
CA ILE A 529 5.30 86.70 39.57
C ILE A 529 5.18 87.93 40.48
N PRO A 530 6.19 88.27 41.31
CA PRO A 530 6.11 89.42 42.21
C PRO A 530 5.98 90.74 41.44
N GLY A 531 4.91 91.50 41.71
CA GLY A 531 4.67 92.83 41.13
C GLY A 531 3.80 92.86 39.87
N VAL A 532 3.24 91.73 39.44
CA VAL A 532 2.26 91.67 38.33
C VAL A 532 1.16 90.65 38.66
N ASP A 533 -0.12 91.04 38.58
CA ASP A 533 -1.29 90.18 38.90
C ASP A 533 -1.59 89.12 37.81
N PHE A 534 -0.57 88.42 37.32
CA PHE A 534 -0.74 87.33 36.34
C PHE A 534 -0.22 85.99 36.89
N TYR A 535 -1.02 84.93 36.74
CA TYR A 535 -0.56 83.53 36.83
C TYR A 535 -0.18 83.04 35.43
N LYS A 536 0.90 82.27 35.34
CA LYS A 536 1.45 81.78 34.08
C LYS A 536 1.43 80.25 34.08
N ASP A 537 0.53 79.65 33.30
CA ASP A 537 0.55 78.20 33.09
C ASP A 537 1.40 77.86 31.88
N THR A 538 2.13 76.75 31.99
CA THR A 538 2.92 76.20 30.89
C THR A 538 2.25 74.93 30.41
N VAL A 539 1.72 74.96 29.19
CA VAL A 539 1.14 73.80 28.53
C VAL A 539 2.19 73.22 27.60
N ILE A 540 2.60 71.98 27.86
CA ILE A 540 3.55 71.25 27.04
C ILE A 540 2.77 70.24 26.21
N THR A 541 2.71 70.46 24.90
CA THR A 541 2.11 69.51 23.96
C THR A 541 3.23 68.71 23.31
N THR A 542 3.30 67.42 23.63
CA THR A 542 4.20 66.47 22.97
C THR A 542 3.42 65.70 21.92
N THR A 543 3.68 65.97 20.65
CA THR A 543 3.12 65.22 19.52
C THR A 543 4.13 64.17 19.08
N ARG A 544 3.85 62.90 19.35
CA ARG A 544 4.62 61.79 18.80
C ARG A 544 3.96 61.34 17.50
N SER A 545 4.66 61.52 16.40
CA SER A 545 4.31 60.94 15.11
C SER A 545 5.35 59.90 14.72
N GLY A 546 4.98 58.80 14.07
CA GLY A 546 5.98 57.78 13.80
C GLY A 546 5.60 56.90 12.65
N ASN A 547 6.57 56.60 11.80
CA ASN A 547 6.37 55.74 10.65
C ASN A 547 6.96 54.35 10.94
N ARG A 548 6.08 53.38 11.22
CA ARG A 548 6.46 52.01 11.57
C ARG A 548 5.95 51.01 10.54
N GLY A 549 6.81 50.07 10.17
CA GLY A 549 6.46 48.87 9.39
C GLY A 549 6.82 47.61 10.15
N PHE A 550 6.35 46.46 9.67
CA PHE A 550 6.77 45.17 10.23
C PHE A 550 6.89 44.06 9.19
N ILE A 551 7.78 43.12 9.50
CA ILE A 551 7.87 41.80 8.87
C ILE A 551 7.56 40.76 9.95
N SER A 552 6.66 39.82 9.68
CA SER A 552 6.32 38.77 10.64
C SER A 552 6.48 37.38 10.06
N VAL A 553 6.88 36.42 10.90
CA VAL A 553 6.82 34.99 10.63
C VAL A 553 5.79 34.38 11.57
N GLU A 554 4.77 33.74 11.00
CA GLU A 554 3.67 33.10 11.72
C GLU A 554 3.64 31.61 11.41
N ILE A 555 3.50 30.78 12.45
CA ILE A 555 3.33 29.32 12.34
C ILE A 555 1.97 28.91 12.91
N PRO A 556 0.93 28.82 12.06
CA PRO A 556 -0.37 28.28 12.44
C PRO A 556 -0.38 26.75 12.46
N VAL A 557 -0.98 26.19 13.51
CA VAL A 557 -1.31 24.77 13.62
C VAL A 557 -2.81 24.65 13.88
N LEU A 558 -3.52 23.95 13.00
CA LEU A 558 -4.98 23.83 13.06
C LEU A 558 -5.48 22.41 12.74
N LEU A 559 -6.61 22.05 13.34
CA LEU A 559 -7.40 20.89 12.97
C LEU A 559 -8.57 21.34 12.09
N ARG A 560 -8.72 20.75 10.91
CA ARG A 560 -9.74 21.12 9.93
C ARG A 560 -10.62 19.93 9.54
N LYS A 561 -11.89 20.18 9.23
CA LYS A 561 -12.87 19.21 8.73
C LYS A 561 -13.58 19.75 7.51
N ASN A 562 -13.52 19.01 6.40
CA ASN A 562 -14.26 19.31 5.17
C ASN A 562 -15.63 18.62 5.19
N PHE A 563 -16.70 19.38 5.49
CA PHE A 563 -18.06 18.85 5.55
C PHE A 563 -18.57 18.45 4.15
N THR A 564 -18.26 19.25 3.13
CA THR A 564 -18.62 18.95 1.73
C THR A 564 -17.39 19.02 0.82
N LYS A 565 -17.59 18.88 -0.50
CA LYS A 565 -16.54 19.19 -1.49
C LYS A 565 -16.23 20.69 -1.54
N PHE A 566 -17.13 21.53 -1.02
CA PHE A 566 -17.11 22.98 -1.19
C PHE A 566 -16.97 23.81 0.10
N PHE A 567 -17.08 23.18 1.26
CA PHE A 567 -17.12 23.83 2.56
C PHE A 567 -16.33 23.04 3.62
N GLY A 568 -15.55 23.76 4.42
CA GLY A 568 -14.82 23.22 5.56
C GLY A 568 -14.65 24.25 6.67
N ALA A 569 -14.41 23.78 7.88
CA ALA A 569 -14.10 24.62 9.03
C ALA A 569 -12.92 24.05 9.82
N GLY A 570 -12.20 24.92 10.52
CA GLY A 570 -11.07 24.55 11.36
C GLY A 570 -10.94 25.41 12.61
N ILE A 571 -10.15 24.92 13.55
CA ILE A 571 -9.77 25.61 14.77
C ILE A 571 -8.28 25.38 15.01
N GLY A 572 -7.58 26.39 15.50
CA GLY A 572 -6.15 26.30 15.71
C GLY A 572 -5.60 27.44 16.55
N GLY A 573 -4.28 27.41 16.69
CA GLY A 573 -3.52 28.50 17.26
C GLY A 573 -2.27 28.78 16.44
N SER A 574 -1.68 29.95 16.63
CA SER A 574 -0.43 30.32 15.98
C SER A 574 0.54 31.00 16.93
N ALA A 575 1.82 30.87 16.63
CA ALA A 575 2.89 31.69 17.19
C ALA A 575 3.37 32.66 16.11
N ILE A 576 3.54 33.92 16.48
CA ILE A 576 3.87 35.01 15.56
C ILE A 576 5.08 35.76 16.11
N LEU A 577 6.18 35.74 15.37
CA LEU A 577 7.35 36.56 15.61
C LEU A 577 7.31 37.74 14.66
N ALA A 578 7.18 38.96 15.17
CA ALA A 578 7.13 40.18 14.36
C ALA A 578 8.28 41.11 14.70
N PHE A 579 8.99 41.55 13.66
CA PHE A 579 10.07 42.51 13.69
C PHE A 579 9.53 43.85 13.21
N HIS A 580 9.42 44.79 14.13
CA HIS A 580 8.97 46.15 13.85
C HIS A 580 10.19 47.03 13.64
N SER A 581 10.14 47.88 12.62
CA SER A 581 11.17 48.88 12.38
C SER A 581 10.54 50.17 11.87
N GLY A 582 11.15 51.30 12.21
CA GLY A 582 10.59 52.58 11.87
C GLY A 582 11.40 53.75 12.37
N THR A 583 10.80 54.93 12.25
CA THR A 583 11.31 56.16 12.85
C THR A 583 10.18 56.87 13.55
N ASP A 584 10.41 57.24 14.79
CA ASP A 584 9.53 58.12 15.53
C ASP A 584 10.05 59.55 15.43
N TYR A 585 9.12 60.50 15.38
CA TYR A 585 9.29 61.93 15.36
C TYR A 585 8.55 62.50 16.54
N GLU A 586 9.28 63.03 17.50
CA GLU A 586 8.70 63.73 18.64
C GLU A 586 8.77 65.22 18.37
N LYS A 587 7.62 65.89 18.36
CA LYS A 587 7.52 67.35 18.27
C LYS A 587 6.99 67.86 19.59
N ARG A 588 7.83 68.57 20.34
CA ARG A 588 7.43 69.27 21.56
C ARG A 588 7.01 70.70 21.22
N SER A 589 5.93 71.19 21.82
CA SER A 589 5.43 72.56 21.68
C SER A 589 5.11 73.08 23.07
N ILE A 590 5.54 74.32 23.38
CA ILE A 590 5.32 74.94 24.69
C ILE A 590 4.45 76.19 24.50
N ASP A 591 3.26 76.17 25.09
CA ASP A 591 2.32 77.29 25.07
C ASP A 591 2.22 77.89 26.48
N LEU A 592 2.21 79.22 26.56
CA LEU A 592 2.03 79.95 27.82
C LEU A 592 0.62 80.51 27.90
N VAL A 593 -0.12 80.20 28.96
CA VAL A 593 -1.47 80.71 29.17
C VAL A 593 -1.44 81.78 30.28
N PRO A 594 -1.67 83.06 29.96
CA PRO A 594 -1.78 84.11 30.97
C PRO A 594 -3.18 84.12 31.59
N TYR A 595 -3.29 84.24 32.91
CA TYR A 595 -4.58 84.43 33.58
C TYR A 595 -4.80 85.88 33.95
N ILE A 596 -5.87 86.48 33.42
CA ILE A 596 -6.23 87.89 33.62
C ILE A 596 -7.36 87.94 34.65
N TYR A 597 -7.24 88.80 35.66
CA TYR A 597 -8.30 89.00 36.65
C TYR A 597 -9.48 89.74 36.01
N GLU A 598 -10.66 89.11 36.01
CA GLU A 598 -11.89 89.71 35.48
C GLU A 598 -12.71 90.28 36.65
N PRO A 599 -12.68 91.60 36.88
CA PRO A 599 -13.26 92.21 38.09
C PRO A 599 -14.78 92.09 38.16
N MET A 600 -15.48 91.89 37.02
CA MET A 600 -16.93 91.66 37.01
C MET A 600 -17.32 90.24 37.46
N LEU A 601 -16.39 89.29 37.43
CA LEU A 601 -16.62 87.89 37.77
C LEU A 601 -15.85 87.46 39.04
N GLU A 602 -15.08 88.36 39.65
CA GLU A 602 -14.18 88.11 40.79
C GLU A 602 -13.32 86.85 40.63
N GLN A 603 -12.91 86.55 39.40
CA GLN A 603 -12.15 85.35 39.07
C GLN A 603 -11.09 85.65 38.02
N TYR A 604 -10.03 84.85 38.03
CA TYR A 604 -9.05 84.85 36.95
C TYR A 604 -9.59 84.05 35.77
N VAL A 605 -9.60 84.66 34.59
CA VAL A 605 -10.00 84.01 33.35
C VAL A 605 -8.75 83.80 32.49
N ALA A 606 -8.62 82.61 31.91
CA ALA A 606 -7.53 82.31 30.99
C ALA A 606 -7.62 83.21 29.75
N GLY A 607 -6.54 83.95 29.49
CA GLY A 607 -6.35 84.74 28.26
C GLY A 607 -5.89 83.86 27.09
N ASP A 608 -5.75 84.47 25.92
CA ASP A 608 -5.31 83.75 24.73
C ASP A 608 -3.90 83.17 24.93
N PRO A 609 -3.70 81.86 24.65
CA PRO A 609 -2.39 81.23 24.79
C PRO A 609 -1.36 81.89 23.87
N MET A 610 -0.22 82.27 24.44
CA MET A 610 0.94 82.76 23.71
C MET A 610 1.90 81.61 23.45
N ARG A 611 2.08 81.24 22.19
CA ARG A 611 2.99 80.18 21.77
C ARG A 611 4.45 80.65 21.90
N LEU A 612 5.25 79.96 22.72
CA LEU A 612 6.71 80.09 22.68
C LEU A 612 7.21 79.11 21.63
N ASP A 613 7.70 79.61 20.49
CA ASP A 613 8.15 78.77 19.37
C ASP A 613 9.51 78.09 19.67
N GLU A 614 9.54 77.18 20.64
CA GLU A 614 10.57 76.14 20.77
C GLU A 614 9.96 74.82 20.33
N SER A 615 9.97 74.56 19.02
CA SER A 615 9.64 73.25 18.47
C SER A 615 10.91 72.44 18.24
N GLU A 616 11.33 71.67 19.25
CA GLU A 616 12.35 70.65 19.05
C GLU A 616 11.71 69.43 18.38
N GLN A 617 12.26 69.04 17.23
CA GLN A 617 11.86 67.85 16.51
C GLN A 617 12.96 66.79 16.65
N GLU A 618 12.74 65.80 17.52
CA GLU A 618 13.69 64.71 17.70
C GLU A 618 13.30 63.52 16.82
N ARG A 619 14.29 62.98 16.09
CA ARG A 619 14.11 61.79 15.25
C ARG A 619 14.83 60.61 15.88
N THR A 620 14.08 59.60 16.29
CA THR A 620 14.64 58.38 16.90
C THR A 620 14.36 57.16 16.02
N SER A 621 15.34 56.26 15.91
CA SER A 621 15.16 54.97 15.24
C SER A 621 14.41 54.01 16.15
N PHE A 622 13.39 53.34 15.60
CA PHE A 622 12.57 52.37 16.32
C PHE A 622 12.86 50.95 15.81
N SER A 623 13.13 50.03 16.73
CA SER A 623 13.29 48.60 16.44
C SER A 623 12.79 47.77 17.61
N GLU A 624 11.82 46.90 17.37
CA GLU A 624 11.22 46.04 18.40
C GLU A 624 10.96 44.64 17.84
N THR A 625 11.21 43.60 18.64
CA THR A 625 10.85 42.23 18.31
C THR A 625 9.76 41.75 19.27
N THR A 626 8.62 41.35 18.73
CA THR A 626 7.46 40.91 19.52
C THR A 626 7.12 39.45 19.22
N LEU A 627 6.87 38.67 20.26
CA LEU A 627 6.35 37.31 20.16
C LEU A 627 4.91 37.30 20.67
N ARG A 628 3.97 36.88 19.82
CA ARG A 628 2.55 36.81 20.14
C ARG A 628 2.00 35.43 19.86
N TYR A 629 1.05 35.01 20.69
CA TYR A 629 0.28 33.79 20.48
C TYR A 629 -1.16 34.16 20.11
N SER A 630 -1.79 33.34 19.28
CA SER A 630 -3.19 33.54 18.90
C SER A 630 -3.97 32.24 18.93
N VAL A 631 -5.28 32.36 19.14
CA VAL A 631 -6.27 31.29 18.93
C VAL A 631 -7.29 31.75 17.91
N PHE A 632 -7.69 30.87 17.00
CA PHE A 632 -8.58 31.23 15.90
C PHE A 632 -9.44 30.06 15.43
N ALA A 633 -10.52 30.41 14.74
CA ALA A 633 -11.30 29.51 13.90
C ALA A 633 -11.24 29.97 12.44
N ASP A 634 -11.34 29.04 11.49
CA ASP A 634 -11.45 29.36 10.07
C ASP A 634 -12.60 28.65 9.37
N LEU A 635 -13.12 29.33 8.35
CA LEU A 635 -14.11 28.81 7.40
C LEU A 635 -13.47 28.84 6.01
N THR A 636 -13.67 27.78 5.24
CA THR A 636 -13.13 27.63 3.89
C THR A 636 -14.22 27.31 2.89
N PHE A 637 -14.17 27.95 1.73
CA PHE A 637 -15.16 27.89 0.66
C PHE A 637 -14.48 27.62 -0.69
N GLY A 638 -15.18 27.00 -1.65
CA GLY A 638 -14.60 26.62 -2.94
C GLY A 638 -14.07 25.18 -2.89
N ALA A 639 -13.09 24.80 -3.72
CA ALA A 639 -12.65 23.40 -3.80
C ALA A 639 -11.77 22.97 -2.60
N VAL A 640 -12.29 23.01 -1.36
CA VAL A 640 -11.55 22.87 -0.08
C VAL A 640 -10.68 21.61 0.04
N ARG A 641 -11.01 20.54 -0.71
CA ARG A 641 -10.24 19.27 -0.71
C ARG A 641 -9.08 19.25 -1.68
N ALA A 642 -9.16 20.01 -2.77
CA ALA A 642 -8.24 19.92 -3.90
C ALA A 642 -7.58 21.26 -4.28
N GLY A 643 -8.08 22.38 -3.76
CA GLY A 643 -7.74 23.73 -4.23
C GLY A 643 -8.41 24.06 -5.56
N PRO A 644 -8.55 25.36 -5.90
CA PRO A 644 -8.35 26.51 -5.01
C PRO A 644 -9.49 26.69 -4.00
N ASN A 645 -9.22 27.37 -2.89
CA ASN A 645 -10.24 27.71 -1.89
C ASN A 645 -10.02 29.10 -1.28
N LEU A 646 -11.11 29.74 -0.84
CA LEU A 646 -11.12 30.99 -0.10
C LEU A 646 -11.28 30.67 1.39
N GLY A 647 -10.46 31.27 2.24
CA GLY A 647 -10.49 31.08 3.69
C GLY A 647 -10.75 32.39 4.43
N ILE A 648 -11.67 32.38 5.38
CA ILE A 648 -11.89 33.45 6.36
C ILE A 648 -11.48 32.91 7.73
N ARG A 649 -10.51 33.55 8.37
CA ARG A 649 -10.03 33.21 9.72
C ARG A 649 -10.34 34.37 10.66
N ALA A 650 -10.87 34.06 11.83
CA ALA A 650 -11.10 35.04 12.88
C ALA A 650 -10.65 34.48 14.23
N GLY A 651 -10.08 35.32 15.07
CA GLY A 651 -9.51 34.91 16.34
C GLY A 651 -9.09 36.08 17.19
N GLY A 652 -8.28 35.80 18.22
CA GLY A 652 -7.69 36.84 19.04
C GLY A 652 -6.27 36.52 19.47
N PHE A 653 -5.46 37.56 19.60
CA PHE A 653 -4.13 37.48 20.20
C PHE A 653 -4.22 37.40 21.72
N LEU A 654 -3.33 36.60 22.31
CA LEU A 654 -3.20 36.39 23.75
C LEU A 654 -2.02 37.25 24.25
N HIS A 655 -2.22 38.56 24.37
CA HIS A 655 -1.19 39.49 24.88
C HIS A 655 -1.87 40.70 25.53
N GLU A 656 -1.75 40.82 26.86
CA GLU A 656 -2.33 41.91 27.67
C GLU A 656 -3.83 42.20 27.40
N GLY A 657 -4.60 41.14 27.11
CA GLY A 657 -6.01 41.21 26.72
C GLY A 657 -6.31 40.43 25.43
N PHE A 658 -7.60 40.29 25.10
CA PHE A 658 -8.04 39.61 23.87
C PHE A 658 -8.17 40.63 22.74
N GLN A 659 -7.20 40.66 21.82
CA GLN A 659 -7.22 41.57 20.66
C GLN A 659 -7.74 40.83 19.42
N PRO A 660 -8.93 41.18 18.87
CA PRO A 660 -9.51 40.46 17.75
C PRO A 660 -8.76 40.70 16.43
N PHE A 661 -8.76 39.71 15.55
CA PHE A 661 -8.26 39.85 14.19
C PHE A 661 -9.10 39.05 13.19
N VAL A 662 -9.05 39.47 11.92
CA VAL A 662 -9.65 38.76 10.79
C VAL A 662 -8.61 38.63 9.68
N GLN A 663 -8.53 37.45 9.07
CA GLN A 663 -7.74 37.20 7.85
C GLN A 663 -8.64 36.65 6.75
N ILE A 664 -8.50 37.21 5.56
CA ILE A 664 -9.11 36.68 4.33
C ILE A 664 -7.98 36.17 3.46
N SER A 665 -8.10 34.93 2.97
CA SER A 665 -7.04 34.25 2.23
C SER A 665 -7.54 33.47 1.04
N PHE A 666 -6.67 33.32 0.06
CA PHE A 666 -6.81 32.39 -1.05
C PHE A 666 -5.72 31.33 -0.95
N GLU A 667 -6.10 30.05 -1.04
CA GLU A 667 -5.20 28.90 -0.91
C GLU A 667 -5.33 27.99 -2.14
N VAL A 668 -4.22 27.75 -2.83
CA VAL A 668 -4.10 26.78 -3.94
C VAL A 668 -3.36 25.55 -3.43
N LYS A 669 -3.97 24.38 -3.56
CA LYS A 669 -3.36 23.10 -3.18
C LYS A 669 -2.71 22.43 -4.40
N LEU A 670 -1.55 21.83 -4.17
CA LEU A 670 -0.72 21.15 -5.17
C LEU A 670 -0.78 19.62 -5.03
#